data_AF-K2C934-F1
#
_entry.id   AF-K2C934-F1
#
_cell.length_a   1.000
_cell.length_b   1.000
_cell.length_c   1.000
_cell.angle_alpha   90.00
_cell.angle_beta   90.00
_cell.angle_gamma   90.00
#
_symmetry.space_group_name_H-M   'P 1'
#
loop_
_entity.id
_entity.type
_entity.pdbx_description
1 polymer ?
#
loop_
_entity_poly.entity_id
_entity_poly.type
_entity_poly.pdbx_seq_one_letter_code
_entity_poly.pdbx_strand_id
1 'polypeptide(L)'
;MNKHTSNQLLDELARESLGQDINLSSDLMIKVRKEKNKNMKKRTLITSLAVLSLVVAILLSVPSVVQAIQRLLGYIPGVGFVEESVPLRILQEAVEIKHKEIKVLVSQAVTDSEHMRLFYQVENLPVVDAETIQTQDLCHALPKLKLPDGTLLDSKTIAGNFWGSGYSRQLEFTALPAEENSATLVLPCFEGSQSKEDKAIEVALIFVQAPADMTVYPIVELPTPTAQTTTQAPLALVDQISLILKKYVQAEGQLILIGSLSTDSEDFTLTLVEEPDIHLTDALGNNVVIFEDYTLQDPEVGNRSAQYMPLTYRTAGSYVPGEAKLMIDRVWIDRNSDVSFTFDPGANSQPGQIWTINKTLEVDGHEVTIKEITRSLRGEGLSFSYQTTGDVTNVSMMDLEHPLLGGGGGSDSTGFSYLDGFPTGVITVTLISYSVQVTGPWQTDVELPAFTDGSAPTPLPESCLTQSSWTSALNSGSQQIPADLGGQLILENILPSDNLYHVMSTTTSGSIPLDLGLGDEGSLSPDGKTLIFSTDEGLVFRDMVSGDISLVAGTSRRDRGAIWSPDGSLIAFSKGPASGLIGAPGPYELMIMDADGSNQRYLLANNGSNTAQAWLPDGKTLIYTTRQADGVVVQSINIETGAVLLLTQVNYQNAGIAVSPDGKQIAYEAMLPGDRYGVYISNLDGSNARLIANADPIVVTEPYWSPDGHWLMMSVQDTSLSEYMPTLALVNVESCQIIPVMSLQGYVTSWK
;
A
#
# COMPACT_ATOMS: atom_id res chain seq x y z
N MET A 1 -51.51 53.48 -18.53
CA MET A 1 -51.79 52.35 -17.61
C MET A 1 -50.50 51.56 -17.49
N ASN A 2 -49.66 51.91 -16.52
CA ASN A 2 -48.33 51.30 -16.36
C ASN A 2 -48.42 50.12 -15.38
N LYS A 3 -47.77 49.03 -15.79
CA LYS A 3 -47.59 47.77 -15.07
C LYS A 3 -46.66 47.98 -13.89
N HIS A 4 -47.03 47.43 -12.73
CA HIS A 4 -46.14 47.33 -11.57
C HIS A 4 -45.07 46.28 -11.80
N THR A 5 -43.84 46.55 -11.34
CA THR A 5 -42.69 45.63 -11.33
C THR A 5 -42.59 44.89 -10.00
N SER A 6 -42.03 43.66 -9.97
CA SER A 6 -41.93 42.80 -8.78
C SER A 6 -41.32 43.47 -7.53
N ASN A 7 -40.45 44.46 -7.70
CA ASN A 7 -39.87 45.23 -6.58
C ASN A 7 -40.91 46.10 -5.85
N GLN A 8 -41.96 46.55 -6.54
CA GLN A 8 -43.03 47.35 -5.93
C GLN A 8 -43.99 46.50 -5.09
N LEU A 9 -44.10 45.20 -5.40
CA LEU A 9 -44.89 44.24 -4.64
C LEU A 9 -44.19 43.84 -3.33
N LEU A 10 -42.86 43.73 -3.37
CA LEU A 10 -42.01 43.43 -2.21
C LEU A 10 -41.96 44.59 -1.21
N ASP A 11 -41.90 45.84 -1.71
CA ASP A 11 -41.97 47.05 -0.87
C ASP A 11 -43.34 47.24 -0.20
N GLU A 12 -44.44 46.78 -0.82
CA GLU A 12 -45.78 46.78 -0.21
C GLU A 12 -45.92 45.69 0.87
N LEU A 13 -45.40 44.48 0.63
CA LEU A 13 -45.39 43.39 1.62
C LEU A 13 -44.50 43.67 2.83
N ALA A 14 -43.37 44.37 2.63
CA ALA A 14 -42.48 44.80 3.70
C ALA A 14 -43.09 45.92 4.57
N ARG A 15 -44.02 46.71 4.01
CA ARG A 15 -44.74 47.78 4.74
C ARG A 15 -45.88 47.28 5.62
N GLU A 16 -46.46 46.10 5.32
CA GLU A 16 -47.55 45.53 6.12
C GLU A 16 -47.07 44.74 7.36
N SER A 17 -45.80 44.30 7.39
CA SER A 17 -45.28 43.38 8.42
C SER A 17 -44.30 44.03 9.41
N LEU A 18 -43.78 45.23 9.13
CA LEU A 18 -42.88 45.95 10.01
C LEU A 18 -43.50 47.29 10.39
N GLY A 19 -43.95 47.39 11.65
CA GLY A 19 -44.50 48.62 12.22
C GLY A 19 -43.59 49.83 11.98
N GLN A 20 -44.22 50.97 11.69
CA GLN A 20 -43.54 52.24 11.48
C GLN A 20 -42.79 52.65 12.76
N ASP A 21 -41.45 52.72 12.69
CA ASP A 21 -40.58 53.70 13.37
C ASP A 21 -39.18 53.18 13.78
N ILE A 22 -38.44 52.53 12.86
CA ILE A 22 -36.98 52.39 13.04
C ILE A 22 -36.27 52.65 11.71
N ASN A 23 -35.85 53.90 11.49
CA ASN A 23 -34.92 54.27 10.41
C ASN A 23 -33.56 54.63 11.01
N LEU A 24 -32.66 53.63 11.11
CA LEU A 24 -31.28 53.80 11.57
C LEU A 24 -30.34 54.43 10.52
N SER A 25 -30.79 54.59 9.27
CA SER A 25 -29.95 55.05 8.17
C SER A 25 -29.81 56.58 8.13
N SER A 26 -30.82 57.32 8.57
CA SER A 26 -30.83 58.78 8.49
C SER A 26 -29.92 59.46 9.51
N ASP A 27 -29.82 58.92 10.74
CA ASP A 27 -28.96 59.51 11.79
C ASP A 27 -27.46 59.20 11.58
N LEU A 28 -27.15 58.03 11.00
CA LEU A 28 -25.77 57.69 10.65
C LEU A 28 -25.28 58.52 9.46
N MET A 29 -26.10 58.71 8.42
CA MET A 29 -25.71 59.47 7.23
C MET A 29 -25.59 60.97 7.51
N ILE A 30 -26.34 61.51 8.48
CA ILE A 30 -26.18 62.90 8.92
C ILE A 30 -24.88 63.08 9.72
N LYS A 31 -24.44 62.09 10.53
CA LYS A 31 -23.14 62.13 11.21
C LYS A 31 -21.96 61.98 10.25
N VAL A 32 -22.04 61.07 9.27
CA VAL A 32 -20.96 60.83 8.29
C VAL A 32 -20.76 62.01 7.34
N ARG A 33 -21.82 62.75 6.96
CA ARG A 33 -21.67 63.92 6.07
C ARG A 33 -21.15 65.18 6.76
N LYS A 34 -21.30 65.30 8.09
CA LYS A 34 -20.91 66.49 8.85
C LYS A 34 -19.43 66.51 9.25
N GLU A 35 -18.74 65.36 9.20
CA GLU A 35 -17.30 65.27 9.48
C GLU A 35 -16.38 65.46 8.26
N LYS A 36 -16.92 65.44 7.03
CA LYS A 36 -16.11 65.55 5.80
C LYS A 36 -15.51 66.95 5.53
N ASN A 37 -15.66 67.91 6.44
CA ASN A 37 -15.27 69.31 6.19
C ASN A 37 -14.66 70.08 7.37
N LYS A 38 -13.90 69.42 8.25
CA LYS A 38 -12.98 70.11 9.16
C LYS A 38 -11.62 69.43 9.17
N ASN A 39 -10.58 70.22 8.91
CA ASN A 39 -9.17 69.86 9.11
C ASN A 39 -8.99 69.14 10.46
N MET A 40 -8.91 67.81 10.40
CA MET A 40 -8.64 66.99 11.58
C MET A 40 -7.18 67.17 11.96
N LYS A 41 -6.95 67.73 13.14
CA LYS A 41 -5.63 67.80 13.76
C LYS A 41 -5.05 66.39 13.83
N LYS A 42 -3.77 66.23 13.48
CA LYS A 42 -2.96 64.99 13.49
C LYS A 42 -3.11 64.07 14.73
N ARG A 43 -3.76 64.51 15.80
CA ARG A 43 -3.99 63.75 17.03
C ARG A 43 -5.11 62.69 16.93
N THR A 44 -6.15 62.89 16.10
CA THR A 44 -7.26 61.92 16.00
C THR A 44 -6.99 60.75 15.05
N LEU A 45 -6.23 60.95 13.96
CA LEU A 45 -5.82 59.86 13.06
C LEU A 45 -4.91 58.84 13.77
N ILE A 46 -4.05 59.32 14.68
CA ILE A 46 -3.14 58.47 15.47
C ILE A 46 -3.93 57.67 16.51
N THR A 47 -4.98 58.24 17.12
CA THR A 47 -5.83 57.48 18.06
C THR A 47 -6.73 56.47 17.38
N SER A 48 -7.22 56.73 16.16
CA SER A 48 -8.02 55.76 15.40
C SER A 48 -7.17 54.60 14.89
N LEU A 49 -5.97 54.88 14.35
CA LEU A 49 -5.02 53.83 14.00
C LEU A 49 -4.53 53.10 15.25
N ALA A 50 -4.25 53.78 16.36
CA ALA A 50 -3.82 53.13 17.59
C ALA A 50 -4.93 52.24 18.18
N VAL A 51 -6.21 52.65 18.14
CA VAL A 51 -7.32 51.80 18.61
C VAL A 51 -7.57 50.63 17.66
N LEU A 52 -7.48 50.82 16.34
CA LEU A 52 -7.59 49.71 15.39
C LEU A 52 -6.39 48.75 15.50
N SER A 53 -5.18 49.27 15.70
CA SER A 53 -3.97 48.48 15.95
C SER A 53 -4.03 47.78 17.30
N LEU A 54 -4.63 48.40 18.32
CA LEU A 54 -4.83 47.81 19.64
C LEU A 54 -5.92 46.74 19.58
N VAL A 55 -7.00 46.92 18.81
CA VAL A 55 -8.03 45.90 18.59
C VAL A 55 -7.48 44.74 17.78
N VAL A 56 -6.69 44.99 16.73
CA VAL A 56 -5.99 43.94 15.97
C VAL A 56 -4.92 43.26 16.84
N ALA A 57 -4.16 44.00 17.65
CA ALA A 57 -3.21 43.41 18.59
C ALA A 57 -3.91 42.63 19.71
N ILE A 58 -5.09 43.06 20.16
CA ILE A 58 -5.90 42.35 21.14
C ILE A 58 -6.48 41.07 20.52
N LEU A 59 -7.03 41.14 19.30
CA LEU A 59 -7.48 39.97 18.52
C LEU A 59 -6.32 38.99 18.24
N LEU A 60 -5.12 39.50 17.98
CA LEU A 60 -3.89 38.70 17.77
C LEU A 60 -3.24 38.21 19.08
N SER A 61 -3.62 38.76 20.23
CA SER A 61 -3.06 38.40 21.56
C SER A 61 -3.91 37.39 22.32
N VAL A 62 -5.09 37.06 21.81
CA VAL A 62 -5.95 36.01 22.35
C VAL A 62 -5.68 34.75 21.52
N PRO A 63 -4.95 33.74 22.06
CA PRO A 63 -4.57 32.54 21.30
C PRO A 63 -5.79 31.84 20.69
N SER A 64 -6.93 31.86 21.38
CA SER A 64 -8.19 31.28 20.90
C SER A 64 -8.88 32.06 19.78
N VAL A 65 -8.54 33.34 19.53
CA VAL A 65 -9.09 34.12 18.41
C VAL A 65 -8.18 34.06 17.18
N VAL A 66 -6.86 33.92 17.38
CA VAL A 66 -5.93 33.57 16.30
C VAL A 66 -6.14 32.12 15.85
N GLN A 67 -6.53 31.22 16.78
CA GLN A 67 -6.96 29.87 16.44
C GLN A 67 -8.40 29.79 15.89
N ALA A 68 -9.33 30.67 16.28
CA ALA A 68 -10.70 30.65 15.71
C ALA A 68 -10.82 31.32 14.31
N ILE A 69 -9.78 31.99 13.83
CA ILE A 69 -9.58 32.32 12.41
C ILE A 69 -8.56 31.32 11.80
N GLN A 70 -8.50 30.09 12.32
CA GLN A 70 -7.88 28.99 11.59
C GLN A 70 -8.84 28.53 10.52
N ARG A 71 -8.26 28.23 9.37
CA ARG A 71 -8.89 27.76 8.14
C ARG A 71 -9.82 26.60 8.49
N LEU A 72 -11.11 26.75 8.22
CA LEU A 72 -11.99 25.58 8.22
C LEU A 72 -11.58 24.73 7.02
N LEU A 73 -10.87 23.64 7.30
CA LEU A 73 -10.60 22.62 6.32
C LEU A 73 -11.80 21.65 6.29
N GLY A 74 -12.22 21.27 5.10
CA GLY A 74 -13.07 20.13 4.82
C GLY A 74 -12.27 18.99 4.20
N TYR A 75 -12.92 17.85 3.96
CA TYR A 75 -12.32 16.68 3.33
C TYR A 75 -13.15 16.25 2.11
N ILE A 76 -12.46 15.91 1.02
CA ILE A 76 -13.05 15.31 -0.18
C ILE A 76 -12.42 13.93 -0.41
N PRO A 77 -13.22 12.84 -0.46
CA PRO A 77 -12.73 11.50 -0.77
C PRO A 77 -11.88 11.47 -2.06
N GLY A 78 -10.71 10.84 -1.98
CA GLY A 78 -9.76 10.73 -3.10
C GLY A 78 -8.90 11.97 -3.38
N VAL A 79 -9.21 13.11 -2.76
CA VAL A 79 -8.48 14.38 -2.92
C VAL A 79 -7.75 14.77 -1.65
N GLY A 80 -8.37 14.60 -0.48
CA GLY A 80 -7.84 14.97 0.83
C GLY A 80 -8.43 16.27 1.40
N PHE A 81 -7.65 16.95 2.25
CA PHE A 81 -8.04 18.19 2.94
C PHE A 81 -8.22 19.35 1.96
N VAL A 82 -9.28 20.15 2.07
CA VAL A 82 -9.53 21.33 1.22
C VAL A 82 -10.04 22.49 2.06
N GLU A 83 -9.81 23.73 1.64
CA GLU A 83 -10.38 24.88 2.35
C GLU A 83 -11.90 25.03 2.11
N GLU A 84 -12.68 25.13 3.19
CA GLU A 84 -14.16 25.25 3.15
C GLU A 84 -14.63 26.68 2.80
N SER A 85 -13.77 27.68 3.00
CA SER A 85 -14.15 29.10 2.97
C SER A 85 -14.14 29.75 1.57
N VAL A 86 -13.75 29.01 0.52
CA VAL A 86 -13.56 29.52 -0.84
C VAL A 86 -14.33 28.65 -1.83
N PRO A 87 -14.96 29.22 -2.88
CA PRO A 87 -15.53 28.44 -3.97
C PRO A 87 -14.48 27.53 -4.60
N LEU A 88 -14.52 26.25 -4.23
CA LEU A 88 -13.67 25.21 -4.77
C LEU A 88 -13.88 25.12 -6.27
N ARG A 89 -12.78 24.93 -7.00
CA ARG A 89 -12.87 24.59 -8.41
C ARG A 89 -12.36 23.19 -8.62
N ILE A 90 -13.13 22.40 -9.36
CA ILE A 90 -12.82 21.00 -9.65
C ILE A 90 -12.61 20.81 -11.14
N LEU A 91 -11.91 19.75 -11.50
CA LEU A 91 -11.81 19.30 -12.88
C LEU A 91 -13.22 19.03 -13.42
N GLN A 92 -13.56 19.63 -14.56
CA GLN A 92 -14.89 19.54 -15.16
C GLN A 92 -15.27 18.08 -15.50
N GLU A 93 -14.32 17.33 -16.05
CA GLU A 93 -14.46 15.92 -16.38
C GLU A 93 -13.07 15.28 -16.42
N ALA A 94 -13.01 13.98 -16.15
CA ALA A 94 -11.75 13.23 -16.26
C ALA A 94 -11.19 13.37 -17.68
N VAL A 95 -9.89 13.66 -17.79
CA VAL A 95 -9.23 13.88 -19.07
C VAL A 95 -8.35 12.68 -19.39
N GLU A 96 -8.72 11.95 -20.43
CA GLU A 96 -7.90 10.89 -21.01
C GLU A 96 -7.23 11.40 -22.28
N ILE A 97 -5.92 11.24 -22.38
CA ILE A 97 -5.18 11.41 -23.63
C ILE A 97 -4.42 10.13 -23.97
N LYS A 98 -4.24 9.92 -25.27
CA LYS A 98 -3.37 8.86 -25.79
C LYS A 98 -2.16 9.50 -26.46
N HIS A 99 -0.98 9.10 -26.02
CA HIS A 99 0.29 9.46 -26.66
C HIS A 99 0.96 8.18 -27.14
N LYS A 100 0.89 7.92 -28.44
CA LYS A 100 1.22 6.60 -29.01
C LYS A 100 0.28 5.55 -28.37
N GLU A 101 0.84 4.47 -27.81
CA GLU A 101 0.09 3.42 -27.09
C GLU A 101 -0.10 3.74 -25.59
N ILE A 102 0.56 4.79 -25.09
CA ILE A 102 0.53 5.18 -23.67
C ILE A 102 -0.74 5.98 -23.41
N LYS A 103 -1.48 5.57 -22.38
CA LYS A 103 -2.66 6.27 -21.90
C LYS A 103 -2.30 7.11 -20.68
N VAL A 104 -2.71 8.37 -20.68
CA VAL A 104 -2.62 9.27 -19.52
C VAL A 104 -4.03 9.66 -19.12
N LEU A 105 -4.39 9.38 -17.88
CA LEU A 105 -5.70 9.70 -17.31
C LEU A 105 -5.52 10.62 -16.12
N VAL A 106 -6.04 11.84 -16.21
CA VAL A 106 -6.24 12.72 -15.05
C VAL A 106 -7.68 12.56 -14.61
N SER A 107 -7.91 11.80 -13.55
CA SER A 107 -9.27 11.46 -13.11
C SER A 107 -9.88 12.55 -12.23
N GLN A 108 -9.05 13.26 -11.45
CA GLN A 108 -9.49 14.25 -10.48
C GLN A 108 -8.47 15.38 -10.35
N ALA A 109 -8.97 16.60 -10.19
CA ALA A 109 -8.19 17.74 -9.73
C ALA A 109 -9.07 18.73 -8.97
N VAL A 110 -8.54 19.32 -7.91
CA VAL A 110 -9.22 20.31 -7.08
C VAL A 110 -8.25 21.43 -6.76
N THR A 111 -8.72 22.67 -6.83
CA THR A 111 -7.98 23.84 -6.38
C THR A 111 -8.78 24.60 -5.33
N ASP A 112 -8.12 24.92 -4.23
CA ASP A 112 -8.57 25.89 -3.24
C ASP A 112 -7.70 27.16 -3.34
N SER A 113 -7.67 27.99 -2.29
CA SER A 113 -6.93 29.25 -2.30
C SER A 113 -5.43 29.10 -2.06
N GLU A 114 -4.98 27.94 -1.56
CA GLU A 114 -3.58 27.69 -1.20
C GLU A 114 -2.92 26.69 -2.13
N HIS A 115 -3.64 25.63 -2.49
CA HIS A 115 -3.13 24.50 -3.23
C HIS A 115 -4.03 24.08 -4.39
N MET A 116 -3.40 23.47 -5.38
CA MET A 116 -4.05 22.67 -6.40
C MET A 116 -3.53 21.25 -6.28
N ARG A 117 -4.43 20.29 -6.16
CA ARG A 117 -4.10 18.86 -6.10
C ARG A 117 -4.74 18.14 -7.26
N LEU A 118 -4.02 17.18 -7.83
CA LEU A 118 -4.55 16.31 -8.88
C LEU A 118 -4.06 14.89 -8.72
N PHE A 119 -4.88 13.97 -9.19
CA PHE A 119 -4.52 12.57 -9.34
C PHE A 119 -4.44 12.23 -10.82
N TYR A 120 -3.33 11.60 -11.23
CA TYR A 120 -3.19 11.09 -12.58
C TYR A 120 -2.56 9.70 -12.61
N GLN A 121 -2.88 8.98 -13.68
CA GLN A 121 -2.38 7.65 -13.98
C GLN A 121 -1.78 7.62 -15.38
N VAL A 122 -0.75 6.80 -15.53
CA VAL A 122 -0.13 6.46 -16.81
C VAL A 122 -0.19 4.95 -16.96
N GLU A 123 -0.73 4.49 -18.09
CA GLU A 123 -0.88 3.08 -18.43
C GLU A 123 -0.22 2.78 -19.78
N ASN A 124 0.10 1.50 -20.01
CA ASN A 124 0.77 0.98 -21.21
C ASN A 124 2.15 1.60 -21.47
N LEU A 125 2.89 1.90 -20.40
CA LEU A 125 4.26 2.37 -20.47
C LEU A 125 5.14 1.30 -21.15
N PRO A 126 5.89 1.64 -22.23
CA PRO A 126 6.79 0.71 -22.87
C PRO A 126 7.90 0.29 -21.93
N VAL A 127 8.29 -0.97 -22.04
CA VAL A 127 9.23 -1.53 -21.10
C VAL A 127 10.64 -1.34 -21.56
N VAL A 128 11.45 -0.96 -20.60
CA VAL A 128 12.79 -0.45 -20.79
C VAL A 128 13.77 -1.61 -20.54
N ASP A 129 14.51 -2.02 -21.57
CA ASP A 129 15.41 -3.19 -21.55
C ASP A 129 16.68 -2.92 -20.74
N ALA A 130 16.64 -3.22 -19.44
CA ALA A 130 17.69 -2.94 -18.44
C ALA A 130 19.11 -3.45 -18.78
N GLU A 131 19.29 -4.38 -19.73
CA GLU A 131 20.62 -4.80 -20.19
C GLU A 131 21.34 -3.69 -20.99
N THR A 132 20.60 -2.71 -21.50
CA THR A 132 21.14 -1.63 -22.36
C THR A 132 21.05 -0.22 -21.74
N ILE A 133 20.41 -0.08 -20.58
CA ILE A 133 20.07 1.20 -19.95
C ILE A 133 21.11 1.57 -18.91
N GLN A 134 21.53 2.82 -18.90
CA GLN A 134 22.16 3.39 -17.71
C GLN A 134 21.07 4.08 -16.89
N THR A 135 20.97 3.80 -15.58
CA THR A 135 19.91 4.35 -14.70
C THR A 135 19.79 5.88 -14.77
N GLN A 136 20.89 6.57 -15.08
CA GLN A 136 20.94 8.02 -15.32
C GLN A 136 20.14 8.51 -16.55
N ASP A 137 19.78 7.61 -17.48
CA ASP A 137 19.03 7.92 -18.70
C ASP A 137 17.50 7.86 -18.50
N LEU A 138 17.05 7.45 -17.30
CA LEU A 138 15.64 7.38 -16.95
C LEU A 138 15.08 8.76 -16.55
N CYS A 139 13.83 9.01 -16.94
CA CYS A 139 13.11 10.20 -16.51
C CYS A 139 12.72 10.13 -15.04
N HIS A 140 13.15 11.12 -14.26
CA HIS A 140 12.74 11.36 -12.88
C HIS A 140 12.05 12.72 -12.69
N ALA A 141 11.73 13.41 -13.79
CA ALA A 141 11.14 14.74 -13.74
C ALA A 141 9.64 14.66 -13.47
N LEU A 142 9.17 15.34 -12.41
CA LEU A 142 7.75 15.45 -12.13
C LEU A 142 7.04 16.38 -13.12
N PRO A 143 5.74 16.15 -13.37
CA PRO A 143 4.91 17.05 -14.17
C PRO A 143 4.87 18.48 -13.61
N LYS A 144 4.74 19.47 -14.50
CA LYS A 144 4.53 20.87 -14.11
C LYS A 144 3.14 21.33 -14.54
N LEU A 145 2.59 22.33 -13.85
CA LEU A 145 1.32 22.93 -14.25
C LEU A 145 1.58 24.26 -14.96
N LYS A 146 1.16 24.37 -16.22
CA LYS A 146 1.32 25.56 -17.05
C LYS A 146 0.03 26.36 -17.09
N LEU A 147 0.10 27.62 -16.67
CA LEU A 147 -1.01 28.57 -16.73
C LEU A 147 -1.16 29.19 -18.12
N PRO A 148 -2.31 29.80 -18.47
CA PRO A 148 -2.53 30.42 -19.78
C PRO A 148 -1.59 31.57 -20.12
N ASP A 149 -1.07 32.27 -19.10
CA ASP A 149 -0.05 33.32 -19.25
C ASP A 149 1.37 32.77 -19.52
N GLY A 150 1.54 31.44 -19.47
CA GLY A 150 2.80 30.73 -19.66
C GLY A 150 3.58 30.45 -18.36
N THR A 151 3.09 30.88 -17.21
CA THR A 151 3.69 30.59 -15.90
C THR A 151 3.70 29.08 -15.65
N LEU A 152 4.82 28.54 -15.13
CA LEU A 152 4.98 27.14 -14.76
C LEU A 152 5.02 27.00 -13.24
N LEU A 153 4.16 26.15 -12.69
CA LEU A 153 4.10 25.79 -11.27
C LEU A 153 4.74 24.42 -11.09
N ASP A 154 5.63 24.30 -10.10
CA ASP A 154 6.28 23.05 -9.75
C ASP A 154 5.34 22.17 -8.91
N SER A 155 5.47 20.85 -9.07
CA SER A 155 4.71 19.87 -8.30
C SER A 155 5.51 19.26 -7.16
N LYS A 156 4.83 18.79 -6.13
CA LYS A 156 5.32 17.84 -5.12
C LYS A 156 4.52 16.54 -5.17
N THR A 157 5.18 15.38 -5.13
CA THR A 157 4.49 14.09 -4.96
C THR A 157 3.98 13.96 -3.53
N ILE A 158 2.69 13.67 -3.37
CA ILE A 158 2.06 13.36 -2.08
C ILE A 158 2.03 11.84 -1.87
N ALA A 159 1.53 11.12 -2.87
CA ALA A 159 1.38 9.66 -2.87
C ALA A 159 1.48 9.12 -4.30
N GLY A 160 1.71 7.81 -4.45
CA GLY A 160 1.70 7.18 -5.76
C GLY A 160 2.12 5.72 -5.73
N ASN A 161 1.65 4.97 -6.74
CA ASN A 161 1.96 3.55 -6.93
C ASN A 161 2.67 3.34 -8.28
N PHE A 162 3.38 2.22 -8.41
CA PHE A 162 4.05 1.80 -9.65
C PHE A 162 3.79 0.31 -9.89
N TRP A 163 3.42 -0.07 -11.11
CA TRP A 163 3.06 -1.46 -11.43
C TRP A 163 3.67 -2.01 -12.72
N GLY A 164 4.80 -1.44 -13.17
CA GLY A 164 5.60 -1.97 -14.27
C GLY A 164 5.21 -1.38 -15.63
N SER A 165 4.00 -1.70 -16.08
CA SER A 165 3.40 -1.15 -17.31
C SER A 165 2.71 0.21 -17.08
N GLY A 166 2.83 0.78 -15.89
CA GLY A 166 2.17 2.03 -15.53
C GLY A 166 2.46 2.49 -14.10
N TYR A 167 1.95 3.68 -13.77
CA TYR A 167 2.08 4.30 -12.46
C TYR A 167 0.96 5.31 -12.18
N SER A 168 0.73 5.61 -10.91
CA SER A 168 -0.20 6.65 -10.45
C SER A 168 0.52 7.65 -9.56
N ARG A 169 0.12 8.92 -9.60
CA ARG A 169 0.64 9.95 -8.69
C ARG A 169 -0.48 10.89 -8.27
N GLN A 170 -0.45 11.25 -6.99
CA GLN A 170 -1.14 12.41 -6.46
C GLN A 170 -0.11 13.54 -6.31
N LEU A 171 -0.35 14.66 -6.99
CA LEU A 171 0.54 15.81 -7.01
C LEU A 171 -0.11 17.02 -6.33
N GLU A 172 0.72 17.80 -5.65
CA GLU A 172 0.39 19.12 -5.12
C GLU A 172 1.11 20.23 -5.88
N PHE A 173 0.42 21.32 -6.15
CA PHE A 173 0.93 22.57 -6.71
C PHE A 173 0.48 23.75 -5.84
N THR A 174 1.06 24.93 -6.05
CA THR A 174 0.46 26.18 -5.56
C THR A 174 -0.91 26.41 -6.19
N ALA A 175 -1.84 27.03 -5.46
CA ALA A 175 -3.18 27.33 -5.94
C ALA A 175 -3.22 28.03 -7.29
N LEU A 176 -4.24 27.72 -8.08
CA LEU A 176 -4.55 28.44 -9.30
C LEU A 176 -5.06 29.85 -8.97
N PRO A 177 -4.62 30.91 -9.69
CA PRO A 177 -5.21 32.23 -9.55
C PRO A 177 -6.74 32.19 -9.69
N ALA A 178 -7.45 33.07 -8.97
CA ALA A 178 -8.92 33.03 -8.86
C ALA A 178 -9.63 33.22 -10.22
N GLU A 179 -9.00 33.95 -11.14
CA GLU A 179 -9.46 34.22 -12.49
C GLU A 179 -9.15 33.09 -13.49
N GLU A 180 -8.24 32.17 -13.14
CA GLU A 180 -7.75 31.13 -14.05
C GLU A 180 -8.53 29.83 -13.92
N ASN A 181 -9.38 29.52 -14.90
CA ASN A 181 -10.19 28.29 -14.92
C ASN A 181 -9.65 27.22 -15.87
N SER A 182 -8.41 27.39 -16.34
CA SER A 182 -7.76 26.41 -17.19
C SER A 182 -6.28 26.35 -16.88
N ALA A 183 -5.72 25.15 -16.93
CA ALA A 183 -4.29 24.94 -16.84
C ALA A 183 -3.91 23.75 -17.73
N THR A 184 -2.63 23.58 -18.00
CA THR A 184 -2.11 22.45 -18.77
C THR A 184 -1.13 21.68 -17.90
N LEU A 185 -1.42 20.41 -17.62
CA LEU A 185 -0.44 19.53 -16.99
C LEU A 185 0.60 19.13 -18.05
N VAL A 186 1.84 19.51 -17.82
CA VAL A 186 2.96 19.31 -18.72
C VAL A 186 3.81 18.18 -18.15
N LEU A 187 3.73 17.01 -18.78
CA LEU A 187 4.59 15.87 -18.47
C LEU A 187 5.85 15.99 -19.34
N PRO A 188 7.03 16.33 -18.76
CA PRO A 188 8.25 16.49 -19.54
C PRO A 188 8.73 15.15 -20.15
N CYS A 189 8.41 14.05 -19.47
CA CYS A 189 8.64 12.68 -19.87
C CYS A 189 7.78 11.78 -18.96
N PHE A 190 7.70 10.48 -19.29
CA PHE A 190 7.07 9.52 -18.40
C PHE A 190 8.08 8.96 -17.42
N GLU A 191 7.73 8.90 -16.14
CA GLU A 191 8.59 8.39 -15.09
C GLU A 191 9.07 6.97 -15.41
N GLY A 192 10.37 6.72 -15.30
CA GLY A 192 10.96 5.40 -15.60
C GLY A 192 11.08 5.06 -17.10
N SER A 193 10.80 5.98 -18.02
CA SER A 193 11.05 5.80 -19.46
C SER A 193 12.42 6.33 -19.91
N GLN A 194 13.01 5.70 -20.93
CA GLN A 194 14.18 6.22 -21.65
C GLN A 194 13.76 7.29 -22.66
N SER A 195 14.48 8.40 -22.68
CA SER A 195 14.31 9.58 -23.53
C SER A 195 13.36 10.65 -22.97
N LYS A 196 13.89 11.88 -22.92
CA LYS A 196 13.08 13.10 -22.99
C LYS A 196 12.23 12.99 -24.26
N GLU A 197 10.91 13.08 -24.14
CA GLU A 197 10.05 13.14 -25.31
C GLU A 197 10.44 14.38 -26.14
N ASP A 198 10.39 14.26 -27.49
CA ASP A 198 10.73 15.36 -28.40
C ASP A 198 9.91 16.63 -28.11
N LYS A 199 8.72 16.43 -27.52
CA LYS A 199 7.86 17.46 -26.94
C LYS A 199 7.24 16.92 -25.66
N ALA A 200 7.11 17.78 -24.65
CA ALA A 200 6.36 17.45 -23.45
C ALA A 200 4.91 17.08 -23.80
N ILE A 201 4.36 16.10 -23.10
CA ILE A 201 2.95 15.74 -23.22
C ILE A 201 2.15 16.77 -22.43
N GLU A 202 1.17 17.38 -23.09
CA GLU A 202 0.32 18.43 -22.51
C GLU A 202 -1.11 17.89 -22.34
N VAL A 203 -1.60 17.84 -21.10
CA VAL A 203 -2.99 17.50 -20.77
C VAL A 203 -3.73 18.79 -20.42
N ALA A 204 -4.69 19.20 -21.24
CA ALA A 204 -5.50 20.38 -20.97
C ALA A 204 -6.52 20.08 -19.85
N LEU A 205 -6.51 20.91 -18.81
CA LEU A 205 -7.39 20.80 -17.65
C LEU A 205 -8.32 22.01 -17.62
N ILE A 206 -9.62 21.77 -17.54
CA ILE A 206 -10.64 22.80 -17.41
C ILE A 206 -11.26 22.66 -16.03
N PHE A 207 -11.30 23.77 -15.30
CA PHE A 207 -11.85 23.85 -13.96
C PHE A 207 -13.19 24.55 -13.97
N VAL A 208 -14.15 23.97 -13.27
CA VAL A 208 -15.46 24.55 -13.02
C VAL A 208 -15.65 24.74 -11.54
N GLN A 209 -16.57 25.63 -11.17
CA GLN A 209 -17.04 25.73 -9.80
C GLN A 209 -17.54 24.37 -9.33
N ALA A 210 -17.16 23.97 -8.13
CA ALA A 210 -17.63 22.76 -7.50
C ALA A 210 -19.18 22.73 -7.56
N PRO A 211 -19.78 21.63 -8.03
CA PRO A 211 -21.21 21.45 -8.05
C PRO A 211 -21.82 21.70 -6.66
N ALA A 212 -23.02 22.27 -6.60
CA ALA A 212 -23.68 22.57 -5.33
C ALA A 212 -24.02 21.30 -4.50
N ASP A 213 -24.01 20.13 -5.15
CA ASP A 213 -24.19 18.80 -4.57
C ASP A 213 -22.88 18.07 -4.25
N MET A 214 -21.72 18.70 -4.47
CA MET A 214 -20.44 18.15 -4.04
C MET A 214 -20.35 18.19 -2.50
N THR A 215 -20.28 17.02 -1.88
CA THR A 215 -20.17 16.91 -0.43
C THR A 215 -18.73 17.17 0.01
N VAL A 216 -18.53 18.27 0.73
CA VAL A 216 -17.31 18.50 1.51
C VAL A 216 -17.60 18.06 2.93
N TYR A 217 -16.89 17.04 3.40
CA TYR A 217 -17.10 16.50 4.74
C TYR A 217 -16.41 17.40 5.77
N PRO A 218 -17.10 17.77 6.87
CA PRO A 218 -16.51 18.63 7.89
C PRO A 218 -15.43 17.88 8.66
N ILE A 219 -14.37 18.59 9.01
CA ILE A 219 -13.32 18.09 9.88
C ILE A 219 -13.63 18.52 11.30
N VAL A 220 -13.67 17.56 12.20
CA VAL A 220 -13.94 17.82 13.62
C VAL A 220 -12.62 17.81 14.38
N GLU A 221 -12.23 18.98 14.89
CA GLU A 221 -11.12 19.13 15.81
C GLU A 221 -11.48 18.55 17.18
N LEU A 222 -10.59 17.72 17.71
CA LEU A 222 -10.70 17.16 19.05
C LEU A 222 -9.94 18.06 20.04
N PRO A 223 -10.44 18.20 21.27
CA PRO A 223 -9.73 18.96 22.29
C PRO A 223 -8.37 18.30 22.56
N THR A 224 -7.29 19.05 22.33
CA THR A 224 -5.95 18.56 22.68
C THR A 224 -5.91 18.28 24.18
N PRO A 225 -5.52 17.06 24.61
CA PRO A 225 -5.39 16.76 26.03
C PRO A 225 -4.49 17.81 26.68
N THR A 226 -4.93 18.39 27.79
CA THR A 226 -4.08 19.32 28.53
C THR A 226 -2.92 18.51 29.10
N ALA A 227 -1.71 18.71 28.56
CA ALA A 227 -0.51 18.05 29.03
C ALA A 227 -0.43 18.18 30.56
N GLN A 228 -0.56 17.06 31.27
CA GLN A 228 -0.29 17.05 32.70
C GLN A 228 1.19 17.33 32.85
N THR A 229 1.53 18.52 33.33
CA THR A 229 2.92 18.89 33.60
C THR A 229 3.41 18.02 34.76
N THR A 230 3.96 16.86 34.45
CA THR A 230 4.75 16.09 35.40
C THR A 230 6.00 16.92 35.68
N THR A 231 6.15 17.37 36.93
CA THR A 231 7.32 18.11 37.41
C THR A 231 8.57 17.23 37.57
N GLN A 232 8.53 16.00 37.04
CA GLN A 232 9.62 15.03 37.03
C GLN A 232 10.05 14.80 35.59
N ALA A 233 11.36 14.84 35.34
CA ALA A 233 11.91 14.38 34.07
C ALA A 233 11.45 12.92 33.84
N PRO A 234 11.03 12.55 32.62
CA PRO A 234 10.59 11.18 32.32
C PRO A 234 11.71 10.21 32.70
N LEU A 235 11.42 9.29 33.63
CA LEU A 235 12.39 8.32 34.14
C LEU A 235 12.45 7.06 33.26
N ALA A 236 11.40 6.79 32.46
CA ALA A 236 11.31 5.67 31.55
C ALA A 236 11.11 6.12 30.10
N LEU A 237 11.54 5.29 29.15
CA LEU A 237 11.44 5.53 27.71
C LEU A 237 9.99 5.70 27.23
N VAL A 238 9.06 4.95 27.83
CA VAL A 238 7.61 5.02 27.54
C VAL A 238 7.02 6.41 27.82
N ASP A 239 7.50 7.10 28.87
CA ASP A 239 7.03 8.42 29.27
C ASP A 239 7.50 9.54 28.32
N GLN A 240 8.46 9.24 27.43
CA GLN A 240 8.99 10.19 26.45
C GLN A 240 8.23 10.18 25.13
N ILE A 241 7.27 9.27 24.96
CA ILE A 241 6.45 9.13 23.76
C ILE A 241 5.01 9.49 24.13
N SER A 242 4.36 10.29 23.30
CA SER A 242 3.00 10.76 23.50
C SER A 242 2.14 10.48 22.28
N LEU A 243 1.00 9.82 22.49
CA LEU A 243 -0.05 9.66 21.49
C LEU A 243 -1.04 10.83 21.59
N ILE A 244 -1.28 11.50 20.47
CA ILE A 244 -2.22 12.62 20.39
C ILE A 244 -3.15 12.36 19.21
N LEU A 245 -4.44 12.18 19.48
CA LEU A 245 -5.47 12.24 18.45
C LEU A 245 -5.96 13.70 18.33
N LYS A 246 -5.89 14.27 17.13
CA LYS A 246 -6.16 15.69 16.89
C LYS A 246 -7.52 15.91 16.23
N LYS A 247 -7.87 15.09 15.24
CA LYS A 247 -9.03 15.34 14.38
C LYS A 247 -9.71 14.04 14.00
N TYR A 248 -10.96 14.15 13.57
CA TYR A 248 -11.59 13.10 12.77
C TYR A 248 -12.41 13.67 11.61
N VAL A 249 -12.64 12.83 10.62
CA VAL A 249 -13.56 13.07 9.50
C VAL A 249 -14.53 11.91 9.39
N GLN A 250 -15.83 12.18 9.32
CA GLN A 250 -16.82 11.15 9.01
C GLN A 250 -17.24 11.31 7.55
N ALA A 251 -16.86 10.38 6.69
CA ALA A 251 -17.09 10.43 5.25
C ALA A 251 -17.47 9.05 4.71
N GLU A 252 -18.48 8.98 3.84
CA GLU A 252 -18.89 7.76 3.12
C GLU A 252 -19.09 6.51 4.00
N GLY A 253 -19.63 6.69 5.22
CA GLY A 253 -19.83 5.59 6.17
C GLY A 253 -18.57 5.09 6.88
N GLN A 254 -17.45 5.80 6.72
CA GLN A 254 -16.19 5.56 7.42
C GLN A 254 -15.87 6.71 8.38
N LEU A 255 -15.06 6.41 9.39
CA LEU A 255 -14.43 7.40 10.25
C LEU A 255 -12.93 7.41 9.97
N ILE A 256 -12.40 8.58 9.68
CA ILE A 256 -10.97 8.84 9.52
C ILE A 256 -10.48 9.51 10.78
N LEU A 257 -9.59 8.88 11.52
CA LEU A 257 -8.93 9.36 12.71
C LEU A 257 -7.56 9.93 12.32
N ILE A 258 -7.25 11.14 12.77
CA ILE A 258 -6.01 11.85 12.44
C ILE A 258 -5.32 12.28 13.73
N GLY A 259 -4.08 11.86 13.89
CA GLY A 259 -3.28 12.08 15.08
C GLY A 259 -1.79 11.93 14.83
N SER A 260 -1.05 11.66 15.89
CA SER A 260 0.39 11.44 15.83
C SER A 260 0.94 10.82 17.10
N LEU A 261 2.07 10.14 16.95
CA LEU A 261 3.03 9.94 18.03
C LEU A 261 4.09 11.03 17.97
N SER A 262 4.48 11.55 19.13
CA SER A 262 5.56 12.52 19.26
C SER A 262 6.48 12.18 20.42
N THR A 263 7.73 12.58 20.31
CA THR A 263 8.70 12.52 21.41
C THR A 263 9.45 13.84 21.54
N ASP A 264 9.77 14.23 22.78
CA ASP A 264 10.65 15.36 23.07
C ASP A 264 12.14 14.93 23.15
N SER A 265 12.42 13.64 22.94
CA SER A 265 13.77 13.08 23.03
C SER A 265 14.55 13.29 21.73
N GLU A 266 15.83 13.62 21.85
CA GLU A 266 16.79 13.62 20.74
C GLU A 266 17.60 12.31 20.68
N ASP A 267 17.44 11.43 21.68
CA ASP A 267 18.25 10.21 21.82
C ASP A 267 17.79 9.08 20.88
N PHE A 268 16.56 9.16 20.39
CA PHE A 268 15.97 8.16 19.51
C PHE A 268 15.02 8.79 18.50
N THR A 269 14.66 8.02 17.49
CA THR A 269 13.70 8.42 16.47
C THR A 269 12.52 7.47 16.43
N LEU A 270 11.31 7.98 16.21
CA LEU A 270 10.10 7.15 16.05
C LEU A 270 10.09 6.52 14.66
N THR A 271 10.09 5.19 14.57
CA THR A 271 10.31 4.49 13.30
C THR A 271 9.14 3.65 12.81
N LEU A 272 8.36 3.01 13.66
CA LEU A 272 7.21 2.23 13.20
C LEU A 272 6.21 2.01 14.32
N VAL A 273 4.94 1.94 13.95
CA VAL A 273 3.92 1.20 14.69
C VAL A 273 3.35 0.19 13.72
N GLU A 274 3.33 -1.07 14.10
CA GLU A 274 2.71 -2.10 13.28
C GLU A 274 1.20 -2.08 13.51
N GLU A 275 0.42 -2.31 12.46
CA GLU A 275 -1.05 -2.37 12.52
C GLU A 275 -1.61 -3.21 13.69
N PRO A 276 -1.06 -4.41 14.01
CA PRO A 276 -1.56 -5.22 15.11
C PRO A 276 -1.38 -4.60 16.49
N ASP A 277 -0.53 -3.58 16.63
CA ASP A 277 -0.31 -2.88 17.89
C ASP A 277 -1.22 -1.67 18.06
N ILE A 278 -2.11 -1.39 17.10
CA ILE A 278 -3.08 -0.29 17.17
C ILE A 278 -4.48 -0.85 17.33
N HIS A 279 -5.19 -0.34 18.33
CA HIS A 279 -6.53 -0.82 18.66
C HIS A 279 -7.48 0.34 18.83
N LEU A 280 -8.66 0.24 18.22
CA LEU A 280 -9.78 1.12 18.49
C LEU A 280 -10.90 0.31 19.12
N THR A 281 -11.31 0.61 20.36
CA THR A 281 -12.46 -0.05 20.99
C THR A 281 -13.64 0.91 21.07
N ASP A 282 -14.83 0.49 20.63
CA ASP A 282 -16.05 1.30 20.69
C ASP A 282 -16.67 1.42 22.10
N ALA A 283 -17.83 2.09 22.20
CA ALA A 283 -18.53 2.32 23.46
C ALA A 283 -19.05 1.08 24.19
N LEU A 284 -19.09 -0.08 23.53
CA LEU A 284 -19.39 -1.36 24.16
C LEU A 284 -18.13 -2.17 24.48
N GLY A 285 -16.96 -1.65 24.13
CA GLY A 285 -15.68 -2.33 24.25
C GLY A 285 -15.41 -3.32 23.11
N ASN A 286 -16.14 -3.24 21.99
CA ASN A 286 -15.84 -4.08 20.83
C ASN A 286 -14.66 -3.50 20.06
N ASN A 287 -13.81 -4.36 19.51
CA ASN A 287 -12.76 -3.92 18.60
C ASN A 287 -13.36 -3.40 17.29
N VAL A 288 -12.98 -2.18 16.93
CA VAL A 288 -13.30 -1.53 15.66
C VAL A 288 -12.10 -1.71 14.76
N VAL A 289 -12.33 -2.35 13.63
CA VAL A 289 -11.28 -2.56 12.64
C VAL A 289 -10.89 -1.22 12.02
N ILE A 290 -9.60 -0.89 12.06
CA ILE A 290 -9.01 0.36 11.58
C ILE A 290 -7.75 0.09 10.78
N PHE A 291 -7.42 1.00 9.86
CA PHE A 291 -6.34 0.82 8.87
C PHE A 291 -5.62 2.10 8.59
N GLU A 292 -4.30 2.04 8.42
CA GLU A 292 -3.52 3.23 8.12
C GLU A 292 -3.84 3.76 6.72
N ASP A 293 -4.07 5.06 6.58
CA ASP A 293 -4.29 5.72 5.30
C ASP A 293 -3.07 6.56 4.92
N TYR A 294 -2.19 5.95 4.15
CA TYR A 294 -0.96 6.59 3.64
C TYR A 294 -1.22 7.69 2.60
N THR A 295 -2.44 7.77 2.03
CA THR A 295 -2.78 8.77 1.00
C THR A 295 -3.18 10.11 1.60
N LEU A 296 -3.48 10.12 2.91
CA LEU A 296 -3.98 11.29 3.61
C LEU A 296 -2.99 11.76 4.67
N GLN A 297 -2.25 12.82 4.35
CA GLN A 297 -1.42 13.55 5.31
C GLN A 297 -2.16 14.79 5.80
N ASP A 298 -2.23 14.97 7.12
CA ASP A 298 -2.76 16.20 7.72
C ASP A 298 -1.83 17.38 7.37
N PRO A 299 -2.30 18.42 6.67
CA PRO A 299 -1.48 19.54 6.23
C PRO A 299 -1.00 20.43 7.39
N GLU A 300 -1.66 20.36 8.54
CA GLU A 300 -1.23 21.07 9.76
C GLU A 300 -0.22 20.26 10.57
N VAL A 301 -0.03 19.01 10.18
CA VAL A 301 0.92 18.08 10.76
C VAL A 301 2.14 18.03 9.85
N GLY A 302 3.29 18.47 10.36
CA GLY A 302 4.52 18.49 9.58
C GLY A 302 4.86 17.12 9.00
N ASN A 303 5.61 17.10 7.88
CA ASN A 303 6.18 15.87 7.35
C ASN A 303 6.84 15.06 8.48
N ARG A 304 6.72 13.74 8.41
CA ARG A 304 7.41 12.80 9.29
C ARG A 304 8.84 13.25 9.59
N SER A 305 9.16 13.37 10.87
CA SER A 305 10.49 13.73 11.36
C SER A 305 10.95 12.72 12.41
N ALA A 306 12.21 12.81 12.83
CA ALA A 306 12.76 11.95 13.87
C ALA A 306 11.92 11.97 15.17
N GLN A 307 11.39 13.13 15.53
CA GLN A 307 10.63 13.34 16.77
C GLN A 307 9.11 13.17 16.61
N TYR A 308 8.63 12.99 15.38
CA TYR A 308 7.21 13.13 15.07
C TYR A 308 6.76 12.16 13.99
N MET A 309 5.78 11.33 14.33
CA MET A 309 5.19 10.33 13.44
C MET A 309 3.69 10.61 13.27
N PRO A 310 3.26 11.12 12.10
CA PRO A 310 1.84 11.31 11.81
C PRO A 310 1.14 9.95 11.77
N LEU A 311 -0.11 9.93 12.22
CA LEU A 311 -0.96 8.74 12.24
C LEU A 311 -2.32 9.09 11.61
N THR A 312 -2.68 8.43 10.52
CA THR A 312 -4.01 8.58 9.91
C THR A 312 -4.62 7.21 9.76
N TYR A 313 -5.78 6.97 10.38
CA TYR A 313 -6.45 5.67 10.34
C TYR A 313 -7.90 5.77 9.85
N ARG A 314 -8.35 4.84 9.03
CA ARG A 314 -9.76 4.72 8.61
C ARG A 314 -10.42 3.50 9.24
N THR A 315 -11.67 3.62 9.65
CA THR A 315 -12.46 2.46 10.05
C THR A 315 -12.91 1.63 8.85
N ALA A 316 -12.96 0.31 9.03
CA ALA A 316 -13.48 -0.66 8.05
C ALA A 316 -15.00 -0.65 7.89
N GLY A 317 -15.70 0.13 8.72
CA GLY A 317 -17.15 0.10 8.87
C GLY A 317 -17.58 0.27 10.32
N SER A 318 -18.58 -0.49 10.72
CA SER A 318 -19.41 -0.28 11.91
C SER A 318 -18.65 -0.12 13.20
N TYR A 319 -18.95 0.95 13.92
CA TYR A 319 -18.64 1.09 15.33
C TYR A 319 -19.92 1.50 16.08
N VAL A 320 -19.97 1.21 17.38
CA VAL A 320 -21.02 1.78 18.24
C VAL A 320 -20.64 3.20 18.65
N PRO A 321 -21.46 4.22 18.34
CA PRO A 321 -21.19 5.60 18.74
C PRO A 321 -21.07 5.76 20.26
N GLY A 322 -20.25 6.71 20.70
CA GLY A 322 -19.99 7.00 22.11
C GLY A 322 -18.50 6.96 22.48
N GLU A 323 -18.21 6.94 23.78
CA GLU A 323 -16.85 6.91 24.32
C GLU A 323 -16.08 5.67 23.82
N ALA A 324 -14.98 5.91 23.12
CA ALA A 324 -14.09 4.89 22.58
C ALA A 324 -12.64 5.17 22.98
N LYS A 325 -11.77 4.20 22.70
CA LYS A 325 -10.34 4.30 23.02
C LYS A 325 -9.50 3.90 21.84
N LEU A 326 -8.59 4.79 21.45
CA LEU A 326 -7.47 4.46 20.57
C LEU A 326 -6.26 4.12 21.44
N MET A 327 -5.68 2.95 21.24
CA MET A 327 -4.54 2.42 21.98
C MET A 327 -3.42 2.05 21.03
N ILE A 328 -2.18 2.28 21.45
CA ILE A 328 -0.97 1.79 20.81
C ILE A 328 -0.16 1.02 21.85
N ASP A 329 0.04 -0.26 21.59
CA ASP A 329 0.66 -1.20 22.52
C ASP A 329 2.18 -1.22 22.39
N ARG A 330 2.71 -1.06 21.18
CA ARG A 330 4.16 -1.04 20.91
C ARG A 330 4.54 -0.04 19.83
N VAL A 331 5.71 0.55 19.98
CA VAL A 331 6.31 1.48 19.03
C VAL A 331 7.77 1.07 18.84
N TRP A 332 8.22 1.01 17.59
CA TRP A 332 9.64 0.87 17.28
C TRP A 332 10.29 2.24 17.30
N ILE A 333 11.46 2.26 17.92
CA ILE A 333 12.35 3.41 17.87
C ILE A 333 13.72 2.97 17.35
N ASP A 334 14.38 3.88 16.65
CA ASP A 334 15.78 3.71 16.27
C ASP A 334 16.67 4.58 17.14
N ARG A 335 17.77 3.98 17.58
CA ARG A 335 18.85 4.66 18.29
C ARG A 335 20.13 4.61 17.47
N ASN A 336 20.90 5.69 17.55
CA ASN A 336 22.22 5.74 16.93
C ASN A 336 23.25 5.06 17.82
N SER A 337 24.28 4.50 17.19
CA SER A 337 25.44 3.93 17.88
C SER A 337 26.71 4.20 17.08
N ASP A 338 27.85 4.16 17.76
CA ASP A 338 29.19 4.27 17.18
C ASP A 338 30.07 3.04 17.52
N VAL A 339 29.45 1.99 18.07
CA VAL A 339 30.15 0.75 18.44
C VAL A 339 30.68 0.09 17.18
N SER A 340 31.98 -0.18 17.15
CA SER A 340 32.66 -0.72 15.98
C SER A 340 33.62 -1.86 16.32
N PHE A 341 33.95 -2.65 15.31
CA PHE A 341 34.97 -3.68 15.37
C PHE A 341 35.75 -3.75 14.07
N THR A 342 36.94 -4.34 14.13
CA THR A 342 37.78 -4.55 12.95
C THR A 342 37.59 -5.95 12.39
N PHE A 343 37.62 -6.05 11.07
CA PHE A 343 37.49 -7.30 10.33
C PHE A 343 38.50 -7.32 9.17
N ASP A 344 39.18 -8.44 8.97
CA ASP A 344 40.09 -8.62 7.83
C ASP A 344 39.51 -9.67 6.86
N PRO A 345 38.91 -9.25 5.73
CA PRO A 345 38.45 -10.18 4.69
C PRO A 345 39.60 -10.88 3.96
N GLY A 346 40.85 -10.43 4.13
CA GLY A 346 42.02 -10.92 3.42
C GLY A 346 42.14 -10.40 1.99
N ALA A 347 43.32 -10.56 1.40
CA ALA A 347 43.63 -9.99 0.08
C ALA A 347 42.94 -10.67 -1.12
N ASN A 348 42.41 -11.89 -0.94
CA ASN A 348 41.83 -12.71 -2.01
C ASN A 348 40.52 -13.38 -1.56
N SER A 349 39.67 -12.67 -0.83
CA SER A 349 38.34 -13.21 -0.51
C SER A 349 37.62 -13.63 -1.81
N GLN A 350 36.68 -14.56 -1.74
CA GLN A 350 35.87 -14.98 -2.89
C GLN A 350 34.40 -14.60 -2.69
N PRO A 351 33.64 -14.30 -3.75
CA PRO A 351 32.19 -14.15 -3.65
C PRO A 351 31.55 -15.41 -3.02
N GLY A 352 30.60 -15.22 -2.10
CA GLY A 352 29.97 -16.32 -1.35
C GLY A 352 30.81 -16.88 -0.19
N GLN A 353 32.00 -16.35 0.06
CA GLN A 353 32.82 -16.79 1.19
C GLN A 353 32.17 -16.40 2.52
N ILE A 354 32.15 -17.35 3.47
CA ILE A 354 31.60 -17.18 4.82
C ILE A 354 32.73 -17.20 5.84
N TRP A 355 32.68 -16.29 6.81
CA TRP A 355 33.55 -16.22 7.97
C TRP A 355 32.73 -16.34 9.25
N THR A 356 33.00 -17.38 10.05
CA THR A 356 32.40 -17.51 11.39
C THR A 356 33.20 -16.67 12.39
N ILE A 357 32.59 -15.63 12.93
CA ILE A 357 33.25 -14.62 13.77
C ILE A 357 32.88 -14.78 15.25
N ASN A 358 31.61 -15.05 15.57
CA ASN A 358 31.07 -15.13 16.94
C ASN A 358 31.54 -13.98 17.84
N LYS A 359 31.41 -12.74 17.36
CA LYS A 359 31.82 -11.52 18.08
C LYS A 359 30.61 -10.83 18.69
N THR A 360 30.63 -10.63 20.00
CA THR A 360 29.60 -9.85 20.71
C THR A 360 30.02 -8.39 20.82
N LEU A 361 29.09 -7.51 20.46
CA LEU A 361 29.12 -6.06 20.65
C LEU A 361 28.09 -5.71 21.73
N GLU A 362 28.41 -4.77 22.61
CA GLU A 362 27.50 -4.30 23.65
C GLU A 362 27.04 -2.87 23.30
N VAL A 363 25.72 -2.66 23.24
CA VAL A 363 25.11 -1.37 22.89
C VAL A 363 23.95 -1.08 23.84
N ASP A 364 24.04 0.01 24.62
CA ASP A 364 23.04 0.41 25.62
C ASP A 364 22.53 -0.75 26.51
N GLY A 365 23.45 -1.63 26.95
CA GLY A 365 23.15 -2.78 27.80
C GLY A 365 22.54 -3.98 27.07
N HIS A 366 22.44 -3.94 25.73
CA HIS A 366 22.04 -5.05 24.88
C HIS A 366 23.27 -5.70 24.25
N GLU A 367 23.19 -7.01 24.01
CA GLU A 367 24.25 -7.75 23.33
C GLU A 367 23.86 -8.05 21.88
N VAL A 368 24.71 -7.67 20.94
CA VAL A 368 24.59 -8.00 19.51
C VAL A 368 25.75 -8.92 19.14
N THR A 369 25.45 -10.21 18.97
CA THR A 369 26.45 -11.24 18.63
C THR A 369 26.44 -11.51 17.14
N ILE A 370 27.45 -11.03 16.44
CA ILE A 370 27.72 -11.32 15.03
C ILE A 370 28.21 -12.77 14.92
N LYS A 371 27.41 -13.63 14.31
CA LYS A 371 27.71 -15.05 14.12
C LYS A 371 28.62 -15.23 12.92
N GLU A 372 28.19 -14.74 11.77
CA GLU A 372 28.88 -14.90 10.50
C GLU A 372 28.94 -13.59 9.72
N ILE A 373 29.99 -13.47 8.92
CA ILE A 373 30.11 -12.47 7.87
C ILE A 373 30.16 -13.23 6.55
N THR A 374 29.42 -12.79 5.55
CA THR A 374 29.40 -13.41 4.23
C THR A 374 29.71 -12.37 3.18
N ARG A 375 30.65 -12.68 2.29
CA ARG A 375 30.86 -11.87 1.11
C ARG A 375 29.75 -12.15 0.12
N SER A 376 29.10 -11.10 -0.37
CA SER A 376 27.97 -11.24 -1.30
C SER A 376 28.37 -12.10 -2.51
N LEU A 377 27.41 -12.86 -3.06
CA LEU A 377 27.65 -13.73 -4.23
C LEU A 377 28.07 -12.96 -5.48
N ARG A 378 27.72 -11.67 -5.55
CA ARG A 378 28.19 -10.74 -6.60
C ARG A 378 29.59 -10.19 -6.31
N GLY A 379 30.10 -10.39 -5.10
CA GLY A 379 31.47 -10.04 -4.69
C GLY A 379 31.64 -8.59 -4.24
N GLU A 380 30.58 -7.79 -4.24
CA GLU A 380 30.60 -6.33 -4.09
C GLU A 380 30.31 -5.85 -2.66
N GLY A 381 30.01 -6.73 -1.71
CA GLY A 381 29.56 -6.33 -0.38
C GLY A 381 29.72 -7.39 0.70
N LEU A 382 29.30 -7.03 1.92
CA LEU A 382 29.27 -7.89 3.10
C LEU A 382 27.84 -7.98 3.64
N SER A 383 27.45 -9.18 4.05
CA SER A 383 26.32 -9.40 4.95
C SER A 383 26.80 -10.00 6.27
N PHE A 384 26.05 -9.75 7.33
CA PHE A 384 26.35 -10.12 8.71
C PHE A 384 25.12 -10.85 9.23
N SER A 385 25.27 -12.09 9.69
CA SER A 385 24.24 -12.73 10.51
C SER A 385 24.52 -12.44 11.98
N TYR A 386 23.48 -12.13 12.73
CA TYR A 386 23.62 -11.76 14.13
C TYR A 386 22.50 -12.33 15.00
N GLN A 387 22.76 -12.32 16.29
CA GLN A 387 21.80 -12.66 17.33
C GLN A 387 21.80 -11.55 18.37
N THR A 388 20.62 -11.07 18.73
CA THR A 388 20.45 -10.01 19.75
C THR A 388 19.88 -10.58 21.04
N THR A 389 19.96 -9.80 22.12
CA THR A 389 19.27 -10.05 23.39
C THR A 389 18.31 -8.91 23.72
N GLY A 390 17.27 -9.20 24.50
CA GLY A 390 16.27 -8.21 24.90
C GLY A 390 15.36 -7.80 23.75
N ASP A 391 15.08 -6.50 23.65
CA ASP A 391 14.05 -5.95 22.77
C ASP A 391 14.61 -5.40 21.45
N VAL A 392 15.89 -5.67 21.14
CA VAL A 392 16.53 -5.27 19.89
C VAL A 392 16.08 -6.17 18.76
N THR A 393 15.45 -5.56 17.75
CA THR A 393 14.84 -6.27 16.62
C THR A 393 15.64 -6.15 15.33
N ASN A 394 16.37 -5.06 15.13
CA ASN A 394 17.15 -4.83 13.93
C ASN A 394 18.44 -4.07 14.26
N VAL A 395 19.51 -4.31 13.50
CA VAL A 395 20.75 -3.55 13.59
C VAL A 395 21.26 -3.17 12.20
N SER A 396 21.79 -1.96 12.08
CA SER A 396 22.41 -1.47 10.85
C SER A 396 23.90 -1.39 11.04
N MET A 397 24.65 -2.04 10.14
CA MET A 397 26.12 -2.01 10.15
C MET A 397 26.65 -1.44 8.86
N MET A 398 27.70 -0.63 8.94
CA MET A 398 28.35 -0.01 7.79
C MET A 398 29.86 0.11 7.98
N ASP A 399 30.59 0.00 6.87
CA ASP A 399 31.97 0.45 6.76
C ASP A 399 31.99 1.92 6.34
N LEU A 400 32.08 2.82 7.32
CA LEU A 400 32.01 4.26 7.10
C LEU A 400 33.30 4.85 6.50
N GLU A 401 34.37 4.06 6.38
CA GLU A 401 35.64 4.50 5.82
C GLU A 401 35.69 4.37 4.28
N HIS A 402 34.70 3.70 3.68
CA HIS A 402 34.63 3.46 2.25
C HIS A 402 33.30 3.92 1.64
N PRO A 403 33.28 4.36 0.36
CA PRO A 403 32.04 4.69 -0.33
C PRO A 403 31.12 3.48 -0.52
N LEU A 404 29.88 3.60 -0.07
CA LEU A 404 28.86 2.55 -0.14
C LEU A 404 27.78 2.89 -1.17
N LEU A 405 27.29 1.87 -1.88
CA LEU A 405 26.09 1.96 -2.75
C LEU A 405 24.79 1.96 -1.94
N GLY A 406 24.86 1.49 -0.70
CA GLY A 406 23.71 1.30 0.17
C GLY A 406 23.77 -0.06 0.89
N GLY A 407 22.81 -0.26 1.78
CA GLY A 407 22.69 -1.45 2.60
C GLY A 407 21.29 -1.58 3.18
N GLY A 408 21.00 -2.74 3.75
CA GLY A 408 19.72 -3.06 4.37
C GLY A 408 19.88 -4.23 5.34
N GLY A 409 18.89 -4.39 6.22
CA GLY A 409 18.88 -5.46 7.21
C GLY A 409 17.46 -5.88 7.58
N GLY A 410 17.35 -7.11 8.09
CA GLY A 410 16.15 -7.74 8.64
C GLY A 410 16.36 -8.12 10.10
N SER A 411 15.56 -9.05 10.63
CA SER A 411 15.59 -9.37 12.07
C SER A 411 16.89 -10.05 12.54
N ASP A 412 17.58 -10.76 11.66
CA ASP A 412 18.74 -11.60 11.99
C ASP A 412 19.97 -11.36 11.09
N SER A 413 19.85 -10.45 10.11
CA SER A 413 20.92 -10.16 9.19
C SER A 413 20.93 -8.72 8.70
N THR A 414 22.10 -8.19 8.40
CA THR A 414 22.30 -6.83 7.86
C THR A 414 23.44 -6.83 6.87
N GLY A 415 23.53 -5.85 5.98
CA GLY A 415 24.61 -5.81 5.01
C GLY A 415 24.66 -4.56 4.17
N PHE A 416 25.75 -4.40 3.45
CA PHE A 416 26.02 -3.27 2.58
C PHE A 416 26.90 -3.65 1.39
N SER A 417 26.85 -2.83 0.34
CA SER A 417 27.67 -2.98 -0.87
C SER A 417 28.55 -1.77 -1.11
N TYR A 418 29.77 -2.02 -1.60
CA TYR A 418 30.77 -1.00 -1.91
C TYR A 418 30.56 -0.42 -3.31
N LEU A 419 30.75 0.90 -3.45
CA LEU A 419 30.66 1.59 -4.74
C LEU A 419 31.90 1.35 -5.61
N ASP A 420 33.09 1.49 -5.01
CA ASP A 420 34.37 1.47 -5.74
C ASP A 420 35.04 0.08 -5.73
N GLY A 421 34.24 -0.97 -5.57
CA GLY A 421 34.70 -2.36 -5.45
C GLY A 421 35.08 -2.77 -4.03
N PHE A 422 35.24 -4.08 -3.82
CA PHE A 422 35.45 -4.67 -2.51
C PHE A 422 36.86 -4.34 -1.95
N PRO A 423 36.97 -3.82 -0.71
CA PRO A 423 38.24 -3.38 -0.15
C PRO A 423 39.16 -4.55 0.16
N THR A 424 40.47 -4.29 0.11
CA THR A 424 41.52 -5.26 0.48
C THR A 424 42.17 -4.87 1.79
N GLY A 425 42.30 -5.82 2.71
CA GLY A 425 42.91 -5.61 4.04
C GLY A 425 41.88 -5.28 5.11
N VAL A 426 42.35 -4.91 6.30
CA VAL A 426 41.51 -4.67 7.49
C VAL A 426 40.54 -3.51 7.24
N ILE A 427 39.27 -3.74 7.53
CA ILE A 427 38.21 -2.73 7.55
C ILE A 427 37.67 -2.53 8.97
N THR A 428 37.01 -1.39 9.18
CA THR A 428 36.27 -1.09 10.41
C THR A 428 34.77 -1.13 10.09
N VAL A 429 34.05 -2.01 10.77
CA VAL A 429 32.58 -2.10 10.65
C VAL A 429 31.97 -1.48 11.91
N THR A 430 31.07 -0.52 11.69
CA THR A 430 30.37 0.22 12.74
C THR A 430 28.90 -0.19 12.76
N LEU A 431 28.38 -0.54 13.93
CA LEU A 431 26.94 -0.60 14.20
C LEU A 431 26.46 0.86 14.33
N ILE A 432 25.80 1.37 13.29
CA ILE A 432 25.45 2.80 13.19
C ILE A 432 24.10 3.12 13.82
N SER A 433 23.19 2.14 13.82
CA SER A 433 21.89 2.24 14.47
C SER A 433 21.35 0.86 14.81
N TYR A 434 20.40 0.84 15.74
CA TYR A 434 19.63 -0.35 16.09
C TYR A 434 18.21 0.04 16.49
N SER A 435 17.28 -0.87 16.24
CA SER A 435 15.86 -0.68 16.51
C SER A 435 15.45 -1.46 17.75
N VAL A 436 14.69 -0.84 18.64
CA VAL A 436 14.11 -1.50 19.83
C VAL A 436 12.61 -1.29 19.87
N GLN A 437 11.90 -2.29 20.39
CA GLN A 437 10.47 -2.17 20.69
C GLN A 437 10.28 -1.51 22.06
N VAL A 438 9.44 -0.49 22.11
CA VAL A 438 8.99 0.16 23.34
C VAL A 438 7.52 -0.18 23.55
N THR A 439 7.22 -0.84 24.66
CA THR A 439 5.84 -1.17 25.03
C THR A 439 5.17 0.00 25.75
N GLY A 440 3.97 0.34 25.30
CA GLY A 440 3.11 1.37 25.84
C GLY A 440 2.55 1.04 27.23
N PRO A 441 1.78 1.98 27.78
CA PRO A 441 0.37 2.02 27.38
C PRO A 441 -0.03 3.41 26.84
N TRP A 442 0.21 3.67 25.56
CA TRP A 442 -0.26 4.91 24.96
C TRP A 442 -1.72 4.76 24.58
N GLN A 443 -2.59 5.56 25.19
CA GLN A 443 -4.02 5.55 24.91
C GLN A 443 -4.58 6.96 24.90
N THR A 444 -5.61 7.17 24.10
CA THR A 444 -6.41 8.40 24.10
C THR A 444 -7.89 8.06 23.96
N ASP A 445 -8.72 8.75 24.73
CA ASP A 445 -10.17 8.65 24.60
C ASP A 445 -10.62 9.43 23.36
N VAL A 446 -11.63 8.91 22.66
CA VAL A 446 -12.27 9.55 21.49
C VAL A 446 -13.76 9.32 21.54
N GLU A 447 -14.56 10.35 21.30
CA GLU A 447 -16.02 10.22 21.19
C GLU A 447 -16.37 9.89 19.73
N LEU A 448 -16.80 8.65 19.45
CA LEU A 448 -17.15 8.26 18.08
C LEU A 448 -18.54 8.79 17.70
N PRO A 449 -18.68 9.54 16.59
CA PRO A 449 -19.94 10.18 16.22
C PRO A 449 -20.95 9.17 15.67
N ALA A 450 -22.25 9.42 15.87
CA ALA A 450 -23.29 8.66 15.18
C ALA A 450 -23.24 8.87 13.66
N PHE A 451 -23.51 7.83 12.86
CA PHE A 451 -23.65 7.97 11.40
C PHE A 451 -24.86 8.84 11.05
N THR A 452 -24.63 9.95 10.33
CA THR A 452 -25.61 11.02 10.10
C THR A 452 -26.61 10.74 8.97
N ASP A 453 -26.35 9.77 8.11
CA ASP A 453 -27.14 9.48 6.90
C ASP A 453 -28.00 8.20 7.00
N GLY A 454 -27.97 7.51 8.14
CA GLY A 454 -28.67 6.24 8.30
C GLY A 454 -28.08 5.10 7.45
N SER A 455 -26.88 5.28 6.88
CA SER A 455 -26.09 4.16 6.37
C SER A 455 -25.76 3.26 7.56
N ALA A 456 -26.53 2.19 7.71
CA ALA A 456 -26.10 1.10 8.55
C ALA A 456 -24.81 0.58 7.89
N PRO A 457 -23.69 0.60 8.61
CA PRO A 457 -22.42 0.17 8.04
C PRO A 457 -22.57 -1.24 7.46
N THR A 458 -22.12 -1.43 6.23
CA THR A 458 -22.21 -2.73 5.55
C THR A 458 -21.45 -3.74 6.40
N PRO A 459 -22.12 -4.72 7.03
CA PRO A 459 -21.42 -5.76 7.76
C PRO A 459 -20.44 -6.43 6.81
N LEU A 460 -19.23 -6.72 7.28
CA LEU A 460 -18.34 -7.60 6.53
C LEU A 460 -19.11 -8.90 6.24
N PRO A 461 -19.04 -9.43 5.01
CA PRO A 461 -19.72 -10.68 4.67
C PRO A 461 -19.31 -11.79 5.65
N GLU A 462 -20.26 -12.63 6.05
CA GLU A 462 -19.92 -13.84 6.81
C GLU A 462 -18.93 -14.69 6.00
N SER A 463 -17.92 -15.24 6.68
CA SER A 463 -16.87 -16.06 6.08
C SER A 463 -16.70 -17.37 6.85
N CYS A 464 -16.19 -18.40 6.17
CA CYS A 464 -15.96 -19.70 6.79
C CYS A 464 -14.75 -19.65 7.75
N LEU A 465 -13.59 -19.19 7.23
CA LEU A 465 -12.34 -19.13 7.97
C LEU A 465 -12.14 -17.72 8.54
N THR A 466 -12.26 -17.63 9.86
CA THR A 466 -11.97 -16.44 10.68
C THR A 466 -10.90 -16.80 11.70
N GLN A 467 -10.31 -15.81 12.37
CA GLN A 467 -9.38 -16.06 13.48
C GLN A 467 -9.98 -17.02 14.52
N SER A 468 -11.25 -16.79 14.89
CA SER A 468 -11.95 -17.58 15.89
C SER A 468 -12.21 -19.04 15.44
N SER A 469 -12.61 -19.24 14.18
CA SER A 469 -12.89 -20.58 13.65
C SER A 469 -11.61 -21.35 13.39
N TRP A 470 -10.54 -20.68 12.96
CA TRP A 470 -9.20 -21.24 12.84
C TRP A 470 -8.66 -21.71 14.20
N THR A 471 -8.68 -20.82 15.21
CA THR A 471 -8.27 -21.15 16.59
C THR A 471 -9.08 -22.31 17.15
N SER A 472 -10.39 -22.34 16.88
CA SER A 472 -11.26 -23.45 17.31
C SER A 472 -10.88 -24.75 16.61
N ALA A 473 -10.56 -24.70 15.32
CA ALA A 473 -10.14 -25.87 14.55
C ALA A 473 -8.80 -26.43 15.06
N LEU A 474 -7.82 -25.58 15.33
CA LEU A 474 -6.53 -25.97 15.94
C LEU A 474 -6.73 -26.67 17.30
N ASN A 475 -7.64 -26.15 18.13
CA ASN A 475 -7.91 -26.70 19.46
C ASN A 475 -8.79 -27.97 19.44
N SER A 476 -9.51 -28.24 18.33
CA SER A 476 -10.38 -29.40 18.21
C SER A 476 -9.64 -30.74 18.01
N GLY A 477 -8.31 -30.70 17.88
CA GLY A 477 -7.46 -31.85 17.60
C GLY A 477 -7.39 -32.17 16.10
N SER A 478 -6.57 -33.16 15.73
CA SER A 478 -6.37 -33.55 14.33
C SER A 478 -7.64 -34.18 13.74
N GLN A 479 -8.42 -33.37 13.01
CA GLN A 479 -9.49 -33.88 12.15
C GLN A 479 -8.85 -34.65 10.97
N GLN A 480 -9.42 -35.82 10.65
CA GLN A 480 -8.94 -36.58 9.51
C GLN A 480 -9.34 -35.88 8.21
N ILE A 481 -8.36 -35.71 7.33
CA ILE A 481 -8.60 -35.29 5.95
C ILE A 481 -9.52 -36.34 5.30
N PRO A 482 -10.59 -35.92 4.60
CA PRO A 482 -11.49 -36.83 3.91
C PRO A 482 -10.72 -37.84 3.03
N ALA A 483 -11.04 -39.13 3.18
CA ALA A 483 -10.28 -40.21 2.55
C ALA A 483 -10.39 -40.23 1.01
N ASP A 484 -11.40 -39.55 0.47
CA ASP A 484 -11.66 -39.36 -0.95
C ASP A 484 -10.89 -38.18 -1.56
N LEU A 485 -10.33 -37.29 -0.73
CA LEU A 485 -9.44 -36.19 -1.18
C LEU A 485 -8.01 -36.66 -1.45
N GLY A 486 -7.85 -37.84 -2.06
CA GLY A 486 -6.55 -38.33 -2.51
C GLY A 486 -5.90 -37.41 -3.55
N GLY A 487 -4.65 -37.70 -3.87
CA GLY A 487 -3.93 -37.00 -4.94
C GLY A 487 -2.50 -36.64 -4.55
N GLN A 488 -1.73 -36.30 -5.57
CA GLN A 488 -0.38 -35.80 -5.44
C GLN A 488 -0.42 -34.27 -5.38
N LEU A 489 0.19 -33.73 -4.33
CA LEU A 489 0.36 -32.30 -4.12
C LEU A 489 1.79 -31.91 -4.50
N ILE A 490 1.91 -30.78 -5.18
CA ILE A 490 3.16 -30.06 -5.35
C ILE A 490 3.07 -28.80 -4.49
N LEU A 491 4.09 -28.63 -3.65
CA LEU A 491 4.22 -27.48 -2.76
C LEU A 491 5.48 -26.69 -3.12
N GLU A 492 5.43 -25.40 -2.82
CA GLU A 492 6.58 -24.51 -2.84
C GLU A 492 6.90 -24.05 -1.43
N ASN A 493 8.13 -24.33 -0.97
CA ASN A 493 8.56 -24.09 0.40
C ASN A 493 9.94 -23.45 0.43
N ILE A 494 10.18 -22.54 1.38
CA ILE A 494 11.53 -22.10 1.72
C ILE A 494 12.11 -23.09 2.73
N LEU A 495 13.27 -23.68 2.41
CA LEU A 495 13.93 -24.60 3.35
C LEU A 495 14.91 -23.83 4.25
N PRO A 496 14.84 -24.00 5.60
CA PRO A 496 15.76 -23.31 6.52
C PRO A 496 17.24 -23.66 6.34
N SER A 497 17.56 -24.74 5.62
CA SER A 497 18.95 -25.18 5.38
C SER A 497 19.74 -24.24 4.50
N ASP A 498 19.08 -23.59 3.53
CA ASP A 498 19.68 -22.70 2.54
C ASP A 498 18.89 -21.41 2.32
N ASN A 499 17.70 -21.28 2.93
CA ASN A 499 16.78 -20.17 2.76
C ASN A 499 16.38 -19.92 1.30
N LEU A 500 16.30 -20.98 0.49
CA LEU A 500 15.86 -20.93 -0.91
C LEU A 500 14.53 -21.66 -1.09
N TYR A 501 13.82 -21.32 -2.17
CA TYR A 501 12.61 -22.01 -2.58
C TYR A 501 12.92 -23.39 -3.16
N HIS A 502 12.17 -24.37 -2.70
CA HIS A 502 12.19 -25.75 -3.16
C HIS A 502 10.79 -26.20 -3.57
N VAL A 503 10.76 -26.99 -4.63
CA VAL A 503 9.54 -27.68 -5.05
C VAL A 503 9.47 -29.02 -4.32
N MET A 504 8.37 -29.28 -3.63
CA MET A 504 8.17 -30.48 -2.82
C MET A 504 6.99 -31.29 -3.36
N SER A 505 7.09 -32.62 -3.33
CA SER A 505 5.95 -33.52 -3.60
C SER A 505 5.43 -34.12 -2.30
N THR A 506 4.11 -34.15 -2.13
CA THR A 506 3.49 -34.90 -1.02
C THR A 506 2.12 -35.45 -1.42
N THR A 507 1.41 -36.02 -0.46
CA THR A 507 0.00 -36.40 -0.58
C THR A 507 -0.79 -35.73 0.54
N THR A 508 -2.11 -35.62 0.34
CA THR A 508 -3.05 -35.12 1.34
C THR A 508 -3.08 -35.95 2.63
N SER A 509 -2.47 -37.14 2.67
CA SER A 509 -2.35 -37.95 3.89
C SER A 509 -1.35 -37.39 4.92
N GLY A 510 -0.63 -36.32 4.61
CA GLY A 510 0.36 -35.71 5.50
C GLY A 510 1.68 -36.49 5.56
N SER A 511 2.03 -37.18 4.47
CA SER A 511 3.35 -37.80 4.32
C SER A 511 4.44 -36.71 4.34
N ILE A 512 5.64 -37.05 4.82
CA ILE A 512 6.80 -36.14 4.76
C ILE A 512 7.00 -35.71 3.30
N PRO A 513 6.96 -34.41 2.99
CA PRO A 513 7.18 -33.95 1.62
C PRO A 513 8.55 -34.37 1.11
N LEU A 514 8.59 -34.90 -0.11
CA LEU A 514 9.80 -35.23 -0.84
C LEU A 514 10.32 -33.97 -1.54
N ASP A 515 11.56 -33.58 -1.23
CA ASP A 515 12.24 -32.49 -1.92
C ASP A 515 12.56 -32.87 -3.39
N LEU A 516 12.05 -32.05 -4.32
CA LEU A 516 12.26 -32.19 -5.76
C LEU A 516 13.30 -31.19 -6.31
N GLY A 517 13.98 -30.46 -5.44
CA GLY A 517 15.07 -29.56 -5.77
C GLY A 517 14.68 -28.09 -5.78
N LEU A 518 15.71 -27.26 -5.94
CA LEU A 518 15.65 -25.81 -5.97
C LEU A 518 14.76 -25.31 -7.12
N GLY A 519 13.77 -24.49 -6.79
CA GLY A 519 12.82 -23.90 -7.74
C GLY A 519 11.48 -23.53 -7.11
N ASP A 520 10.64 -22.91 -7.92
CA ASP A 520 9.30 -22.39 -7.56
C ASP A 520 8.23 -22.79 -8.61
N GLU A 521 6.95 -22.56 -8.29
CA GLU A 521 5.81 -22.61 -9.22
C GLU A 521 5.65 -23.93 -10.02
N GLY A 522 5.72 -25.06 -9.33
CA GLY A 522 5.65 -26.39 -9.96
C GLY A 522 4.26 -26.83 -10.43
N SER A 523 4.17 -27.36 -11.66
CA SER A 523 2.95 -27.94 -12.23
C SER A 523 3.15 -29.39 -12.66
N LEU A 524 2.33 -30.29 -12.09
CA LEU A 524 2.37 -31.72 -12.40
C LEU A 524 1.52 -32.04 -13.63
N SER A 525 2.08 -32.84 -14.54
CA SER A 525 1.36 -33.33 -15.72
C SER A 525 0.10 -34.11 -15.29
N PRO A 526 -0.98 -34.10 -16.11
CA PRO A 526 -2.22 -34.80 -15.74
C PRO A 526 -2.06 -36.30 -15.50
N ASP A 527 -1.02 -36.92 -16.06
CA ASP A 527 -0.71 -38.34 -15.84
C ASP A 527 0.25 -38.59 -14.67
N GLY A 528 0.68 -37.54 -13.97
CA GLY A 528 1.54 -37.58 -12.78
C GLY A 528 3.00 -37.95 -13.04
N LYS A 529 3.43 -38.06 -14.30
CA LYS A 529 4.78 -38.56 -14.63
C LYS A 529 5.83 -37.48 -14.79
N THR A 530 5.42 -36.25 -15.10
CA THR A 530 6.34 -35.16 -15.41
C THR A 530 5.93 -33.91 -14.66
N LEU A 531 6.88 -33.34 -13.92
CA LEU A 531 6.74 -32.04 -13.30
C LEU A 531 7.44 -31.01 -14.18
N ILE A 532 6.83 -29.84 -14.36
CA ILE A 532 7.53 -28.65 -14.86
C ILE A 532 7.58 -27.62 -13.74
N PHE A 533 8.71 -26.95 -13.56
CA PHE A 533 8.86 -25.88 -12.56
C PHE A 533 9.94 -24.89 -12.96
N SER A 534 9.98 -23.76 -12.26
CA SER A 534 10.84 -22.62 -12.52
C SER A 534 12.16 -22.73 -11.74
N THR A 535 13.26 -22.31 -12.35
CA THR A 535 14.62 -22.31 -11.75
C THR A 535 15.42 -21.07 -12.16
N ASP A 536 16.60 -20.90 -11.57
CA ASP A 536 17.56 -19.85 -11.94
C ASP A 536 18.17 -19.99 -13.35
N GLU A 537 17.93 -21.12 -14.02
CA GLU A 537 18.33 -21.32 -15.42
C GLU A 537 17.15 -21.17 -16.39
N GLY A 538 15.94 -21.47 -15.93
CA GLY A 538 14.69 -21.40 -16.69
C GLY A 538 13.70 -22.48 -16.26
N LEU A 539 12.75 -22.80 -17.14
CA LEU A 539 11.80 -23.87 -16.88
C LEU A 539 12.51 -25.22 -17.05
N VAL A 540 12.27 -26.16 -16.15
CA VAL A 540 12.83 -27.51 -16.23
C VAL A 540 11.74 -28.57 -16.17
N PHE A 541 11.92 -29.64 -16.94
CA PHE A 541 11.16 -30.87 -16.76
C PHE A 541 11.87 -31.76 -15.75
N ARG A 542 11.10 -32.37 -14.85
CA ARG A 542 11.55 -33.47 -13.99
C ARG A 542 10.67 -34.70 -14.20
N ASP A 543 11.32 -35.82 -14.50
CA ASP A 543 10.65 -37.12 -14.51
C ASP A 543 10.42 -37.60 -13.07
N MET A 544 9.17 -37.88 -12.72
CA MET A 544 8.77 -38.17 -11.33
C MET A 544 9.16 -39.57 -10.86
N VAL A 545 9.66 -40.43 -11.75
CA VAL A 545 10.07 -41.81 -11.44
C VAL A 545 11.58 -41.92 -11.28
N SER A 546 12.33 -41.41 -12.25
CA SER A 546 13.79 -41.43 -12.29
C SER A 546 14.42 -40.28 -11.50
N GLY A 547 13.72 -39.15 -11.39
CA GLY A 547 14.26 -37.91 -10.85
C GLY A 547 15.13 -37.12 -11.83
N ASP A 548 15.20 -37.55 -13.10
CA ASP A 548 15.98 -36.87 -14.13
C ASP A 548 15.41 -35.48 -14.39
N ILE A 549 16.28 -34.46 -14.40
CA ILE A 549 15.93 -33.06 -14.66
C ILE A 549 16.54 -32.64 -16.01
N SER A 550 15.75 -31.93 -16.82
CA SER A 550 16.20 -31.37 -18.09
C SER A 550 15.65 -29.97 -18.32
N LEU A 551 16.50 -29.05 -18.79
CA LEU A 551 16.11 -27.69 -19.12
C LEU A 551 15.18 -27.67 -20.34
N VAL A 552 14.10 -26.90 -20.25
CA VAL A 552 13.23 -26.60 -21.39
C VAL A 552 13.96 -25.63 -22.32
N ALA A 553 14.35 -26.14 -23.49
CA ALA A 553 15.15 -25.38 -24.45
C ALA A 553 14.49 -24.04 -24.83
N GLY A 554 15.27 -22.95 -24.85
CA GLY A 554 14.77 -21.62 -25.22
C GLY A 554 14.08 -20.85 -24.09
N THR A 555 13.97 -21.44 -22.91
CA THR A 555 13.55 -20.74 -21.70
C THR A 555 14.75 -20.16 -20.95
N SER A 556 14.48 -19.22 -20.06
CA SER A 556 15.43 -18.53 -19.20
C SER A 556 14.81 -18.35 -17.82
N ARG A 557 15.61 -17.99 -16.81
CA ARG A 557 15.16 -17.72 -15.42
C ARG A 557 14.00 -16.72 -15.24
N ARG A 558 13.63 -16.03 -16.32
CA ARG A 558 12.55 -15.05 -16.41
C ARG A 558 11.22 -15.68 -16.83
N ASP A 559 11.27 -16.85 -17.43
CA ASP A 559 10.11 -17.61 -17.86
C ASP A 559 9.61 -18.43 -16.66
N ARG A 560 8.36 -18.21 -16.27
CA ARG A 560 7.79 -18.63 -14.98
C ARG A 560 6.33 -19.10 -15.11
N GLY A 561 5.80 -19.70 -14.07
CA GLY A 561 4.39 -20.05 -13.91
C GLY A 561 3.91 -21.04 -14.97
N ALA A 562 4.70 -22.07 -15.26
CA ALA A 562 4.38 -23.02 -16.30
C ALA A 562 3.28 -23.99 -15.85
N ILE A 563 2.17 -24.04 -16.58
CA ILE A 563 0.99 -24.83 -16.24
C ILE A 563 0.57 -25.76 -17.38
N TRP A 564 0.39 -27.03 -17.04
CA TRP A 564 -0.09 -28.06 -17.98
C TRP A 564 -1.57 -27.86 -18.33
N SER A 565 -1.92 -28.07 -19.60
CA SER A 565 -3.31 -28.22 -20.01
C SER A 565 -3.92 -29.49 -19.39
N PRO A 566 -5.25 -29.54 -19.14
CA PRO A 566 -5.90 -30.68 -18.52
C PRO A 566 -5.74 -31.99 -19.29
N ASP A 567 -5.57 -31.91 -20.60
CA ASP A 567 -5.32 -33.06 -21.48
C ASP A 567 -3.83 -33.42 -21.64
N GLY A 568 -2.93 -32.61 -21.06
CA GLY A 568 -1.49 -32.81 -21.08
C GLY A 568 -0.84 -32.57 -22.44
N SER A 569 -1.55 -31.95 -23.40
CA SER A 569 -1.04 -31.71 -24.75
C SER A 569 -0.20 -30.43 -24.87
N LEU A 570 -0.46 -29.45 -23.99
CA LEU A 570 0.14 -28.12 -24.03
C LEU A 570 0.60 -27.67 -22.65
N ILE A 571 1.51 -26.70 -22.65
CA ILE A 571 1.95 -25.98 -21.46
C ILE A 571 1.86 -24.48 -21.74
N ALA A 572 1.19 -23.74 -20.86
CA ALA A 572 1.20 -22.28 -20.89
C ALA A 572 2.21 -21.75 -19.86
N PHE A 573 2.87 -20.63 -20.14
CA PHE A 573 3.80 -20.01 -19.20
C PHE A 573 3.90 -18.50 -19.43
N SER A 574 4.40 -17.81 -18.42
CA SER A 574 4.60 -16.35 -18.41
C SER A 574 6.05 -16.05 -18.78
N LYS A 575 6.28 -15.38 -19.91
CA LYS A 575 7.61 -14.98 -20.38
C LYS A 575 7.96 -13.61 -19.82
N GLY A 576 8.91 -13.58 -18.88
CA GLY A 576 9.36 -12.33 -18.25
C GLY A 576 10.22 -11.44 -19.15
N PRO A 577 10.32 -10.14 -18.84
CA PRO A 577 10.97 -9.16 -19.69
C PRO A 577 12.48 -9.35 -19.78
N ALA A 578 13.06 -9.03 -20.95
CA ALA A 578 14.50 -9.10 -21.19
C ALA A 578 15.36 -8.33 -20.17
N SER A 579 14.81 -7.32 -19.48
CA SER A 579 15.48 -6.50 -18.48
C SER A 579 16.06 -7.25 -17.27
N GLY A 580 15.68 -8.50 -17.00
CA GLY A 580 16.44 -9.37 -16.10
C GLY A 580 16.38 -9.05 -14.60
N LEU A 581 15.52 -8.11 -14.17
CA LEU A 581 15.18 -7.89 -12.77
C LEU A 581 14.34 -9.07 -12.25
N ILE A 582 14.89 -9.79 -11.26
CA ILE A 582 14.20 -10.89 -10.56
C ILE A 582 13.22 -10.26 -9.56
N GLY A 583 11.97 -10.72 -9.55
CA GLY A 583 10.93 -10.23 -8.62
C GLY A 583 10.36 -8.84 -8.92
N ALA A 584 10.76 -8.20 -10.03
CA ALA A 584 10.14 -6.95 -10.46
C ALA A 584 8.77 -7.21 -11.12
N PRO A 585 7.77 -6.33 -10.93
CA PRO A 585 6.54 -6.35 -11.71
C PRO A 585 6.87 -5.91 -13.14
N GLY A 586 7.47 -6.81 -13.91
CA GLY A 586 7.81 -6.61 -15.31
C GLY A 586 6.69 -7.06 -16.22
N PRO A 587 6.61 -6.59 -17.47
CA PRO A 587 5.59 -7.07 -18.40
C PRO A 587 5.87 -8.54 -18.74
N TYR A 588 5.07 -9.43 -18.21
CA TYR A 588 5.01 -10.80 -18.68
C TYR A 588 4.21 -10.88 -20.00
N GLU A 589 4.72 -11.67 -20.94
CA GLU A 589 4.03 -12.09 -22.16
C GLU A 589 3.47 -13.51 -21.99
N LEU A 590 2.33 -13.83 -22.59
CA LEU A 590 1.76 -15.17 -22.49
C LEU A 590 2.27 -16.05 -23.63
N MET A 591 2.86 -17.18 -23.26
CA MET A 591 3.40 -18.18 -24.16
C MET A 591 2.65 -19.50 -24.03
N ILE A 592 2.62 -20.27 -25.11
CA ILE A 592 2.24 -21.67 -25.09
C ILE A 592 3.29 -22.51 -25.84
N MET A 593 3.43 -23.76 -25.42
CA MET A 593 4.30 -24.76 -26.03
C MET A 593 3.66 -26.14 -25.99
N ASP A 594 4.20 -27.07 -26.74
CA ASP A 594 3.78 -28.47 -26.71
C ASP A 594 4.31 -29.15 -25.44
N ALA A 595 3.70 -30.28 -25.07
CA ALA A 595 4.04 -31.07 -23.89
C ALA A 595 5.53 -31.42 -23.72
N ASP A 596 6.28 -31.50 -24.81
CA ASP A 596 7.73 -31.80 -24.81
C ASP A 596 8.61 -30.54 -24.74
N GLY A 597 8.02 -29.36 -24.60
CA GLY A 597 8.69 -28.06 -24.56
C GLY A 597 8.99 -27.45 -25.93
N SER A 598 8.62 -28.14 -27.03
CA SER A 598 8.80 -27.64 -28.39
C SER A 598 7.67 -26.70 -28.83
N ASN A 599 7.82 -26.10 -30.02
CA ASN A 599 6.80 -25.24 -30.64
C ASN A 599 6.31 -24.07 -29.76
N GLN A 600 7.22 -23.49 -28.97
CA GLN A 600 6.99 -22.26 -28.21
C GLN A 600 6.52 -21.13 -29.12
N ARG A 601 5.39 -20.53 -28.76
CA ARG A 601 4.77 -19.43 -29.51
C ARG A 601 4.03 -18.47 -28.59
N TYR A 602 4.00 -17.22 -28.99
CA TYR A 602 3.19 -16.20 -28.34
C TYR A 602 1.71 -16.51 -28.47
N LEU A 603 1.02 -16.50 -27.33
CA LEU A 603 -0.43 -16.48 -27.27
C LEU A 603 -0.93 -15.03 -27.19
N LEU A 604 -0.24 -14.18 -26.40
CA LEU A 604 -0.51 -12.75 -26.31
C LEU A 604 0.79 -11.97 -26.05
N ALA A 605 1.12 -11.03 -26.95
CA ALA A 605 2.32 -10.19 -26.88
C ALA A 605 1.90 -8.70 -26.96
N ASN A 606 1.46 -8.15 -25.83
CA ASN A 606 0.88 -6.80 -25.74
C ASN A 606 1.47 -5.93 -24.61
N ASN A 607 2.59 -6.34 -23.99
CA ASN A 607 3.25 -5.66 -22.86
C ASN A 607 2.36 -5.43 -21.61
N GLY A 608 1.24 -6.15 -21.47
CA GLY A 608 0.24 -5.94 -20.41
C GLY A 608 0.59 -6.45 -19.00
N SER A 609 1.79 -7.01 -18.77
CA SER A 609 2.08 -7.78 -17.54
C SER A 609 1.07 -8.90 -17.34
N ASN A 610 1.02 -9.81 -18.31
CA ASN A 610 0.07 -10.89 -18.36
C ASN A 610 0.64 -12.16 -17.73
N THR A 611 -0.01 -12.72 -16.73
CA THR A 611 0.43 -13.97 -16.11
C THR A 611 -0.60 -15.08 -16.33
N ALA A 612 -0.11 -16.25 -16.75
CA ALA A 612 -0.95 -17.44 -16.90
C ALA A 612 -1.40 -17.92 -15.50
N GLN A 613 -2.69 -18.19 -15.34
CA GLN A 613 -3.24 -18.60 -14.04
C GLN A 613 -3.71 -20.05 -14.05
N ALA A 614 -4.58 -20.41 -15.00
CA ALA A 614 -5.14 -21.75 -15.08
C ALA A 614 -5.78 -22.04 -16.44
N TRP A 615 -5.87 -23.31 -16.81
CA TRP A 615 -6.68 -23.76 -17.94
C TRP A 615 -8.11 -24.07 -17.50
N LEU A 616 -9.09 -23.77 -18.34
CA LEU A 616 -10.43 -24.32 -18.19
C LEU A 616 -10.44 -25.82 -18.53
N PRO A 617 -11.42 -26.59 -18.00
CA PRO A 617 -11.53 -28.03 -18.25
C PRO A 617 -11.72 -28.41 -19.73
N ASP A 618 -12.05 -27.45 -20.59
CA ASP A 618 -12.16 -27.66 -22.03
C ASP A 618 -10.81 -27.88 -22.74
N GLY A 619 -9.69 -27.62 -22.06
CA GLY A 619 -8.32 -27.74 -22.58
C GLY A 619 -7.96 -26.73 -23.66
N LYS A 620 -8.82 -25.75 -23.92
CA LYS A 620 -8.69 -24.79 -25.03
C LYS A 620 -8.72 -23.34 -24.57
N THR A 621 -9.20 -23.10 -23.36
CA THR A 621 -9.35 -21.76 -22.83
C THR A 621 -8.40 -21.57 -21.66
N LEU A 622 -7.53 -20.58 -21.76
CA LEU A 622 -6.58 -20.20 -20.71
C LEU A 622 -7.11 -18.96 -19.98
N ILE A 623 -7.13 -19.00 -18.65
CA ILE A 623 -7.34 -17.83 -17.79
C ILE A 623 -5.99 -17.21 -17.48
N TYR A 624 -5.94 -15.89 -17.61
CA TYR A 624 -4.77 -15.08 -17.33
C TYR A 624 -5.19 -13.78 -16.63
N THR A 625 -4.25 -13.16 -15.93
CA THR A 625 -4.45 -11.86 -15.30
C THR A 625 -3.60 -10.79 -15.96
N THR A 626 -4.12 -9.57 -16.02
CA THR A 626 -3.40 -8.36 -16.46
C THR A 626 -3.34 -7.40 -15.29
N ARG A 627 -2.13 -6.96 -14.91
CA ARG A 627 -1.94 -6.07 -13.74
C ARG A 627 -2.44 -4.64 -14.03
N GLN A 628 -3.13 -4.05 -13.07
CA GLN A 628 -3.66 -2.67 -13.10
C GLN A 628 -3.31 -1.89 -11.83
N ALA A 629 -3.63 -0.60 -11.82
CA ALA A 629 -3.35 0.30 -10.71
C ALA A 629 -3.98 -0.15 -9.39
N ASP A 630 -5.22 -0.62 -9.47
CA ASP A 630 -6.10 -0.98 -8.36
C ASP A 630 -6.28 -2.50 -8.19
N GLY A 631 -5.52 -3.32 -8.93
CA GLY A 631 -5.59 -4.77 -8.81
C GLY A 631 -5.20 -5.50 -10.09
N VAL A 632 -5.97 -6.53 -10.45
CA VAL A 632 -5.80 -7.29 -11.69
C VAL A 632 -7.12 -7.44 -12.44
N VAL A 633 -7.02 -7.46 -13.77
CA VAL A 633 -8.12 -7.90 -14.64
C VAL A 633 -7.97 -9.38 -14.90
N VAL A 634 -9.00 -10.15 -14.59
CA VAL A 634 -9.08 -11.57 -14.93
C VAL A 634 -9.73 -11.71 -16.30
N GLN A 635 -9.06 -12.41 -17.20
CA GLN A 635 -9.50 -12.60 -18.58
C GLN A 635 -9.34 -14.06 -19.00
N SER A 636 -10.04 -14.45 -20.07
CA SER A 636 -9.78 -15.71 -20.74
C SER A 636 -9.43 -15.51 -22.21
N ILE A 637 -8.61 -16.42 -22.73
CA ILE A 637 -8.26 -16.51 -24.14
C ILE A 637 -8.47 -17.93 -24.64
N ASN A 638 -9.24 -18.08 -25.72
CA ASN A 638 -9.39 -19.35 -26.39
C ASN A 638 -8.27 -19.54 -27.43
N ILE A 639 -7.46 -20.59 -27.27
CA ILE A 639 -6.23 -20.77 -28.07
C ILE A 639 -6.48 -21.15 -29.54
N GLU A 640 -7.67 -21.67 -29.86
CA GLU A 640 -8.01 -22.06 -31.23
C GLU A 640 -8.55 -20.87 -32.04
N THR A 641 -9.34 -20.01 -31.38
CA THR A 641 -10.03 -18.89 -32.03
C THR A 641 -9.34 -17.54 -31.81
N GLY A 642 -8.48 -17.42 -30.80
CA GLY A 642 -7.91 -16.17 -30.34
C GLY A 642 -8.91 -15.24 -29.63
N ALA A 643 -10.13 -15.72 -29.34
CA ALA A 643 -11.14 -14.91 -28.68
C ALA A 643 -10.75 -14.60 -27.24
N VAL A 644 -10.73 -13.30 -26.89
CA VAL A 644 -10.46 -12.81 -25.54
C VAL A 644 -11.75 -12.32 -24.90
N LEU A 645 -12.01 -12.75 -23.66
CA LEU A 645 -13.15 -12.30 -22.87
C LEU A 645 -12.67 -11.70 -21.54
N LEU A 646 -13.22 -10.53 -21.20
CA LEU A 646 -13.14 -9.99 -19.85
C LEU A 646 -14.03 -10.84 -18.95
N LEU A 647 -13.47 -11.37 -17.86
CA LEU A 647 -14.20 -12.17 -16.88
C LEU A 647 -14.61 -11.31 -15.69
N THR A 648 -13.64 -10.80 -14.93
CA THR A 648 -13.88 -9.94 -13.75
C THR A 648 -12.66 -9.08 -13.44
N GLN A 649 -12.77 -8.22 -12.43
CA GLN A 649 -11.67 -7.46 -11.84
C GLN A 649 -11.54 -7.80 -10.36
N VAL A 650 -10.30 -7.91 -9.89
CA VAL A 650 -9.97 -8.25 -8.50
C VAL A 650 -9.06 -7.15 -7.97
N ASN A 651 -9.35 -6.63 -6.77
CA ASN A 651 -8.70 -5.46 -6.20
C ASN A 651 -7.38 -5.77 -5.47
N TYR A 652 -6.64 -6.80 -5.92
CA TYR A 652 -5.34 -7.16 -5.38
C TYR A 652 -4.38 -7.48 -6.52
N GLN A 653 -3.23 -6.77 -6.55
CA GLN A 653 -2.32 -6.78 -7.69
C GLN A 653 -1.54 -8.10 -7.87
N ASN A 654 -1.45 -8.91 -6.82
CA ASN A 654 -0.74 -10.19 -6.82
C ASN A 654 -1.73 -11.36 -6.62
N ALA A 655 -3.01 -11.16 -6.92
CA ALA A 655 -4.03 -12.17 -6.68
C ALA A 655 -3.76 -13.45 -7.49
N GLY A 656 -3.53 -14.57 -6.78
CA GLY A 656 -3.60 -15.90 -7.35
C GLY A 656 -5.04 -16.25 -7.72
N ILE A 657 -5.25 -16.79 -8.93
CA ILE A 657 -6.58 -17.20 -9.42
C ILE A 657 -6.60 -18.72 -9.61
N ALA A 658 -7.40 -19.43 -8.81
CA ALA A 658 -7.62 -20.86 -8.96
C ALA A 658 -9.01 -21.17 -9.54
N VAL A 659 -9.04 -21.97 -10.59
CA VAL A 659 -10.28 -22.36 -11.28
C VAL A 659 -10.83 -23.65 -10.69
N SER A 660 -12.14 -23.71 -10.45
CA SER A 660 -12.79 -24.93 -9.98
C SER A 660 -12.67 -26.06 -11.01
N PRO A 661 -12.61 -27.34 -10.60
CA PRO A 661 -12.44 -28.46 -11.54
C PRO A 661 -13.53 -28.56 -12.62
N ASP A 662 -14.73 -28.02 -12.34
CA ASP A 662 -15.84 -27.96 -13.29
C ASP A 662 -15.83 -26.70 -14.18
N GLY A 663 -14.86 -25.81 -13.98
CA GLY A 663 -14.64 -24.60 -14.76
C GLY A 663 -15.69 -23.50 -14.56
N LYS A 664 -16.55 -23.59 -13.55
CA LYS A 664 -17.64 -22.62 -13.33
C LYS A 664 -17.29 -21.49 -12.37
N GLN A 665 -16.36 -21.74 -11.46
CA GLN A 665 -15.99 -20.81 -10.40
C GLN A 665 -14.49 -20.51 -10.41
N ILE A 666 -14.14 -19.37 -9.84
CA ILE A 666 -12.79 -19.01 -9.46
C ILE A 666 -12.74 -18.79 -7.96
N ALA A 667 -11.63 -19.20 -7.34
CA ALA A 667 -11.20 -18.74 -6.04
C ALA A 667 -10.05 -17.75 -6.24
N TYR A 668 -10.05 -16.66 -5.48
CA TYR A 668 -9.05 -15.61 -5.62
C TYR A 668 -8.84 -14.84 -4.34
N GLU A 669 -7.65 -14.26 -4.22
CA GLU A 669 -7.30 -13.32 -3.18
C GLU A 669 -7.79 -11.91 -3.53
N ALA A 670 -8.27 -11.19 -2.54
CA ALA A 670 -8.75 -9.83 -2.65
C ALA A 670 -8.31 -9.03 -1.43
N MET A 671 -8.16 -7.72 -1.60
CA MET A 671 -8.01 -6.82 -0.47
C MET A 671 -9.40 -6.49 0.09
N LEU A 672 -9.64 -6.86 1.34
CA LEU A 672 -10.76 -6.35 2.10
C LEU A 672 -10.48 -4.90 2.48
N PRO A 673 -11.49 -4.14 2.93
CA PRO A 673 -11.24 -2.83 3.54
C PRO A 673 -10.10 -2.96 4.52
N GLY A 674 -9.10 -2.09 4.31
CA GLY A 674 -7.94 -1.98 5.16
C GLY A 674 -6.78 -2.89 4.95
N ASP A 675 -6.50 -3.21 3.69
CA ASP A 675 -5.34 -4.01 3.32
C ASP A 675 -5.30 -5.40 3.96
N ARG A 676 -6.46 -5.86 4.47
CA ARG A 676 -6.62 -7.21 4.99
C ARG A 676 -6.84 -8.19 3.85
N TYR A 677 -6.19 -9.34 3.96
CA TYR A 677 -6.32 -10.42 2.99
C TYR A 677 -7.67 -11.12 3.15
N GLY A 678 -8.39 -11.24 2.03
CA GLY A 678 -9.59 -12.03 1.92
C GLY A 678 -9.46 -13.05 0.79
N VAL A 679 -10.03 -14.24 0.99
CA VAL A 679 -10.20 -15.21 -0.10
C VAL A 679 -11.67 -15.27 -0.46
N TYR A 680 -11.98 -15.06 -1.73
CA TYR A 680 -13.33 -15.16 -2.29
C TYR A 680 -13.47 -16.37 -3.21
N ILE A 681 -14.71 -16.83 -3.35
CA ILE A 681 -15.14 -17.61 -4.51
C ILE A 681 -16.19 -16.83 -5.29
N SER A 682 -16.19 -16.92 -6.61
CA SER A 682 -17.25 -16.38 -7.47
C SER A 682 -17.43 -17.21 -8.72
N ASN A 683 -18.49 -16.95 -9.47
CA ASN A 683 -18.55 -17.35 -10.88
C ASN A 683 -17.42 -16.69 -11.68
N LEU A 684 -17.10 -17.24 -12.86
CA LEU A 684 -16.06 -16.66 -13.72
C LEU A 684 -16.29 -15.16 -14.02
N ASP A 685 -17.54 -14.75 -14.21
CA ASP A 685 -17.91 -13.36 -14.49
C ASP A 685 -17.92 -12.43 -13.25
N GLY A 686 -17.42 -12.93 -12.11
CA GLY A 686 -17.41 -12.21 -10.82
C GLY A 686 -18.75 -12.23 -10.08
N SER A 687 -19.83 -12.74 -10.68
CA SER A 687 -21.13 -12.81 -10.00
C SER A 687 -21.14 -13.85 -8.88
N ASN A 688 -22.07 -13.68 -7.93
CA ASN A 688 -22.21 -14.55 -6.75
C ASN A 688 -20.92 -14.66 -5.93
N ALA A 689 -20.14 -13.58 -5.84
CA ALA A 689 -18.96 -13.54 -4.99
C ALA A 689 -19.34 -13.81 -3.52
N ARG A 690 -18.63 -14.74 -2.89
CA ARG A 690 -18.78 -15.14 -1.50
C ARG A 690 -17.42 -15.15 -0.83
N LEU A 691 -17.32 -14.48 0.32
CA LEU A 691 -16.12 -14.47 1.14
C LEU A 691 -15.95 -15.83 1.84
N ILE A 692 -14.80 -16.46 1.67
CA ILE A 692 -14.43 -17.74 2.28
C ILE A 692 -13.53 -17.55 3.48
N ALA A 693 -12.54 -16.65 3.40
CA ALA A 693 -11.61 -16.37 4.49
C ALA A 693 -11.48 -14.87 4.76
N ASN A 694 -11.55 -14.50 6.03
CA ASN A 694 -11.24 -13.19 6.60
C ASN A 694 -10.79 -13.41 8.04
N ALA A 695 -9.50 -13.66 8.23
CA ALA A 695 -8.97 -14.24 9.46
C ALA A 695 -8.04 -13.31 10.23
N ASP A 696 -8.13 -12.01 9.98
CA ASP A 696 -7.42 -10.93 10.67
C ASP A 696 -7.16 -11.19 12.18
N PRO A 697 -5.90 -11.12 12.66
CA PRO A 697 -4.67 -10.72 11.96
C PRO A 697 -3.98 -11.85 11.17
N ILE A 698 -4.63 -13.00 11.00
CA ILE A 698 -4.09 -14.13 10.24
C ILE A 698 -4.25 -13.86 8.74
N VAL A 699 -3.14 -14.00 8.01
CA VAL A 699 -3.11 -13.84 6.55
C VAL A 699 -3.44 -15.18 5.89
N VAL A 700 -4.42 -15.17 4.99
CA VAL A 700 -4.85 -16.37 4.25
C VAL A 700 -4.77 -16.09 2.75
N THR A 701 -3.99 -16.88 2.04
CA THR A 701 -3.62 -16.65 0.63
C THR A 701 -3.56 -17.97 -0.16
N GLU A 702 -3.25 -17.87 -1.45
CA GLU A 702 -2.96 -18.97 -2.37
C GLU A 702 -4.02 -20.08 -2.34
N PRO A 703 -5.30 -19.75 -2.65
CA PRO A 703 -6.36 -20.75 -2.68
C PRO A 703 -6.14 -21.73 -3.84
N TYR A 704 -6.29 -23.02 -3.58
CA TYR A 704 -6.22 -24.07 -4.59
C TYR A 704 -7.38 -25.07 -4.42
N TRP A 705 -8.09 -25.37 -5.50
CA TRP A 705 -9.24 -26.28 -5.47
C TRP A 705 -8.84 -27.73 -5.32
N SER A 706 -9.59 -28.47 -4.50
CA SER A 706 -9.56 -29.93 -4.53
C SER A 706 -10.09 -30.48 -5.87
N PRO A 707 -9.62 -31.64 -6.33
CA PRO A 707 -10.08 -32.25 -7.58
C PRO A 707 -11.59 -32.52 -7.66
N ASP A 708 -12.25 -32.68 -6.51
CA ASP A 708 -13.70 -32.89 -6.43
C ASP A 708 -14.52 -31.59 -6.41
N GLY A 709 -13.86 -30.43 -6.22
CA GLY A 709 -14.48 -29.11 -6.23
C GLY A 709 -15.24 -28.72 -4.95
N HIS A 710 -15.16 -29.49 -3.86
CA HIS A 710 -15.85 -29.16 -2.61
C HIS A 710 -14.96 -28.49 -1.55
N TRP A 711 -13.65 -28.45 -1.79
CA TRP A 711 -12.67 -27.93 -0.83
C TRP A 711 -11.71 -26.95 -1.48
N LEU A 712 -11.25 -26.00 -0.68
CA LEU A 712 -10.10 -25.16 -0.97
C LEU A 712 -8.98 -25.49 0.01
N MET A 713 -7.79 -25.73 -0.51
CA MET A 713 -6.56 -25.64 0.27
C MET A 713 -6.07 -24.19 0.22
N MET A 714 -5.71 -23.62 1.36
CA MET A 714 -5.18 -22.25 1.45
C MET A 714 -3.96 -22.22 2.35
N SER A 715 -3.04 -21.31 2.08
CA SER A 715 -1.91 -21.01 2.95
C SER A 715 -2.37 -20.07 4.05
N VAL A 716 -2.01 -20.39 5.30
CA VAL A 716 -2.40 -19.66 6.51
C VAL A 716 -1.13 -19.26 7.25
N GLN A 717 -0.82 -17.97 7.18
CA GLN A 717 0.27 -17.37 7.94
C GLN A 717 -0.29 -16.82 9.25
N ASP A 718 -0.16 -17.63 10.31
CA ASP A 718 -0.55 -17.29 11.67
C ASP A 718 0.71 -17.07 12.49
N THR A 719 0.99 -15.81 12.83
CA THR A 719 2.21 -15.41 13.57
C THR A 719 2.25 -15.94 14.99
N SER A 720 1.14 -16.45 15.53
CA SER A 720 1.13 -17.15 16.83
C SER A 720 1.75 -18.55 16.73
N LEU A 721 1.85 -19.10 15.52
CA LEU A 721 2.57 -20.34 15.25
C LEU A 721 4.06 -20.00 15.07
N SER A 722 4.93 -20.76 15.72
CA SER A 722 6.40 -20.66 15.60
C SER A 722 6.90 -21.25 14.27
N GLU A 723 6.22 -20.95 13.17
CA GLU A 723 6.48 -21.54 11.86
C GLU A 723 6.93 -20.45 10.88
N TYR A 724 8.07 -20.70 10.23
CA TYR A 724 8.66 -19.77 9.26
C TYR A 724 7.86 -19.74 7.95
N MET A 725 7.22 -20.86 7.59
CA MET A 725 6.37 -20.99 6.40
C MET A 725 4.89 -21.08 6.79
N PRO A 726 3.97 -20.61 5.94
CA PRO A 726 2.53 -20.73 6.19
C PRO A 726 2.13 -22.20 6.40
N THR A 727 1.20 -22.44 7.32
CA THR A 727 0.56 -23.74 7.46
C THR A 727 -0.58 -23.88 6.46
N LEU A 728 -0.91 -25.09 6.03
CA LEU A 728 -2.04 -25.30 5.12
C LEU A 728 -3.37 -25.50 5.87
N ALA A 729 -4.46 -24.96 5.32
CA ALA A 729 -5.82 -25.17 5.78
C ALA A 729 -6.72 -25.68 4.66
N LEU A 730 -7.45 -26.76 4.94
CA LEU A 730 -8.48 -27.26 4.05
C LEU A 730 -9.86 -26.76 4.51
N VAL A 731 -10.57 -26.04 3.64
CA VAL A 731 -11.89 -25.46 3.94
C VAL A 731 -12.93 -25.98 2.98
N ASN A 732 -13.99 -26.59 3.51
CA ASN A 732 -15.12 -27.02 2.70
C ASN A 732 -15.97 -25.80 2.34
N VAL A 733 -16.17 -25.56 1.04
CA VAL A 733 -16.82 -24.33 0.57
C VAL A 733 -18.33 -24.30 0.85
N GLU A 734 -18.96 -25.44 1.13
CA GLU A 734 -20.40 -25.53 1.41
C GLU A 734 -20.67 -25.56 2.92
N SER A 735 -20.02 -26.45 3.65
CA SER A 735 -20.25 -26.67 5.08
C SER A 735 -19.46 -25.74 6.00
N CYS A 736 -18.48 -25.01 5.46
CA CYS A 736 -17.49 -24.24 6.21
C CYS A 736 -16.69 -25.09 7.23
N GLN A 737 -16.59 -26.41 7.01
CA GLN A 737 -15.67 -27.24 7.80
C GLN A 737 -14.22 -26.82 7.52
N ILE A 738 -13.43 -26.65 8.58
CA ILE A 738 -12.02 -26.25 8.53
C ILE A 738 -11.15 -27.35 9.11
N ILE A 739 -10.13 -27.78 8.37
CA ILE A 739 -9.16 -28.78 8.79
C ILE A 739 -7.75 -28.18 8.65
N PRO A 740 -7.08 -27.84 9.77
CA PRO A 740 -5.66 -27.49 9.77
C PRO A 740 -4.80 -28.69 9.37
N VAL A 741 -3.92 -28.50 8.39
CA VAL A 741 -3.01 -29.54 7.89
C VAL A 741 -1.60 -29.27 8.39
N MET A 742 -1.42 -29.38 9.71
CA MET A 742 -0.17 -29.01 10.42
C MET A 742 1.09 -29.77 9.98
N SER A 743 0.94 -30.89 9.27
CA SER A 743 2.07 -31.66 8.73
C SER A 743 2.64 -31.09 7.44
N LEU A 744 1.95 -30.13 6.82
CA LEU A 744 2.33 -29.50 5.56
C LEU A 744 2.45 -27.99 5.76
N GLN A 745 3.43 -27.40 5.10
CA GLN A 745 3.70 -25.97 5.11
C GLN A 745 3.99 -25.49 3.69
N GLY A 746 3.87 -24.20 3.43
CA GLY A 746 4.17 -23.54 2.15
C GLY A 746 2.95 -23.24 1.32
N TYR A 747 3.11 -23.25 0.00
CA TYR A 747 2.10 -22.85 -0.98
C TYR A 747 1.79 -24.01 -1.94
N VAL A 748 0.50 -24.28 -2.21
CA VAL A 748 0.12 -25.34 -3.15
C VAL A 748 0.15 -24.79 -4.57
N THR A 749 0.99 -25.39 -5.41
CA THR A 749 1.15 -24.98 -6.82
C THR A 749 0.50 -25.96 -7.80
N SER A 750 0.27 -27.22 -7.37
CA SER A 750 -0.47 -28.21 -8.15
C SER A 750 -1.10 -29.31 -7.28
N TRP A 751 -2.29 -29.76 -7.65
CA TRP A 751 -2.97 -30.92 -7.05
C TRP A 751 -3.60 -31.78 -8.15
N LYS A 752 -3.20 -33.05 -8.25
CA LYS A 752 -3.68 -34.01 -9.26
C LYS A 752 -4.11 -35.35 -8.65
#